data_AF-A0A7Y5NN37-F1
#
_entry.id   AF-A0A7Y5NN37-F1
#
_cell.length_a   1.000
_cell.length_b   1.000
_cell.length_c   1.000
_cell.angle_alpha   90.00
_cell.angle_beta   90.00
_cell.angle_gamma   90.00
#
_symmetry.space_group_name_H-M   'P 1'
#
loop_
_entity.id
_entity.type
_entity.pdbx_description
1 polymer ?
#
loop_
_entity_poly.entity_id
_entity_poly.type
_entity_poly.pdbx_seq_one_letter_code
_entity_poly.pdbx_strand_id
1 'polypeptide(L)'
;MLRLKSWSLACAIPAAIAMVAGRADAHPTLYFGEEDIAALKARAADAETTALGYDFASVWKGVQAAADTYRQTPYSVTISIPDPDGSGAANWTYSLSPSLPPPHPNNPNYPPWTKLSRDLQARLETLSFAYVITGDETYLTNAQGTGAIDMALDIAAWSSWTDPYYPCGGASSCLDTSHLTLGMSAAYDIGFNTMTDAQRTTIRNAISTKGLAALADDIETSNSTPGGMAAWFNGYALRVGCLGVGASAIDDDADATSYLQLAHDSTKAFFEAQGADGGAFEGHLYGSYAVNYLMIGAHALERRGMGADLFEDPWLLDVPRFARAFLGSDNRSLANFGDSTAIAHWGATMAALAARGNAEAQWYLKATNTAKPGGLIMFVWANPDLEPKAPEGSGGGAFVAVGNAALRAGFDGAPVLAVKSGPKTDVVGHNHFDHNSFILSAFGEWIAADPGYRSYYNPAERLYTTGTVGHNTVMVDNAIAANGSTESGGQVEVTGGELLYYFDGAGYAKVVGRAPSTYDAGLLSAFDRRILYAKPDLVVVFDEIAAPAAHSYSFLLHAPPTGKFEVAADGPAEMRTLGQNAKLETYLVSSSPLASGYPKSLSHTGAEKYGPYAEWRTAPAKAVTLAAALVPGRNTHIALDNPGFENGLTSWTPREDEETHMADSTVSHGGASSGKIILSSSTTGYFYSETMSVAAGGSVHASVFVRAEDANGTFSVQPYWTKGGAYIENPGGEPKELAVSGDLDWTEMELDAMAPPSGVDGVRIALQFSGSGTVWFDDATYEASGVEPPSEPSRAVALGDPPVGLVVDGSFGTEAAASFLGTGITGMTTVEPASAAGVASVGSDGAMYAVGLDPTGRVKRGWVQGGSVLEVDGEAVATASKAGSWDFAVQYDDNDCARVVTTEVETLEASPYVLKASPLEVWLGGERVPFEQDGAFVRYPAGEDIGPGCPIPSDGGGGAGGGAPNSGGGAATDDGGDSETDDGASEEGCSCQAVGNGNGSTGAAALAVLVALLHRRRRRAAP
;
A
#
# COMPACT_ATOMS: atom_id res chain seq x y z
N MET A 1 42.13 -50.30 -24.25
CA MET A 1 42.44 -51.04 -22.99
C MET A 1 41.27 -50.83 -22.05
N LEU A 2 40.40 -51.84 -21.90
CA LEU A 2 40.19 -52.62 -20.67
C LEU A 2 39.63 -51.77 -19.50
N ARG A 3 38.31 -51.81 -19.23
CA ARG A 3 37.56 -52.73 -18.30
C ARG A 3 37.86 -52.39 -16.81
N LEU A 4 36.96 -52.36 -15.82
CA LEU A 4 35.54 -52.71 -15.57
C LEU A 4 35.33 -52.38 -14.05
N LYS A 5 34.21 -51.85 -13.55
CA LYS A 5 33.10 -52.56 -12.83
C LYS A 5 32.29 -51.46 -12.09
N SER A 6 31.00 -51.19 -12.31
CA SER A 6 29.73 -51.97 -12.19
C SER A 6 29.09 -51.88 -10.80
N TRP A 7 27.80 -51.49 -10.76
CA TRP A 7 26.62 -51.99 -10.01
C TRP A 7 25.59 -50.83 -9.92
N SER A 8 24.29 -50.91 -10.18
CA SER A 8 23.37 -51.91 -10.73
C SER A 8 22.09 -51.14 -11.14
N LEU A 9 21.64 -51.29 -12.40
CA LEU A 9 20.37 -50.76 -12.91
C LEU A 9 19.39 -51.94 -13.00
N ALA A 10 18.53 -52.11 -12.00
CA ALA A 10 17.39 -53.04 -12.02
C ALA A 10 16.47 -52.80 -10.83
N CYS A 11 15.47 -51.92 -10.99
CA CYS A 11 14.14 -51.95 -10.36
C CYS A 11 13.41 -50.62 -10.60
N ALA A 12 12.93 -50.42 -11.82
CA ALA A 12 11.84 -49.50 -12.13
C ALA A 12 11.13 -50.11 -13.34
N ILE A 13 9.79 -50.11 -13.37
CA ILE A 13 8.89 -50.98 -14.16
C ILE A 13 8.60 -52.28 -13.39
N PRO A 14 7.69 -52.21 -12.38
CA PRO A 14 6.28 -51.93 -12.61
C PRO A 14 5.67 -51.00 -11.53
N ALA A 15 5.75 -49.69 -11.73
CA ALA A 15 4.96 -48.72 -10.95
C ALA A 15 4.01 -47.90 -11.84
N ALA A 16 4.32 -47.76 -13.13
CA ALA A 16 3.54 -46.97 -14.08
C ALA A 16 2.27 -47.65 -14.63
N ILE A 17 2.01 -48.92 -14.31
CA ILE A 17 0.79 -49.64 -14.74
C ILE A 17 -0.19 -49.86 -13.57
N ALA A 18 0.23 -49.58 -12.32
CA ALA A 18 -0.64 -49.68 -11.14
C ALA A 18 -1.30 -48.35 -10.72
N MET A 19 -0.85 -47.20 -11.24
CA MET A 19 -1.43 -45.88 -10.90
C MET A 19 -2.65 -45.47 -11.76
N VAL A 20 -3.02 -46.25 -12.78
CA VAL A 20 -4.13 -45.91 -13.69
C VAL A 20 -5.43 -46.67 -13.35
N ALA A 21 -5.42 -47.53 -12.32
CA ALA A 21 -6.56 -48.41 -11.99
C ALA A 21 -7.13 -48.21 -10.58
N GLY A 22 -6.89 -47.07 -9.92
CA GLY A 22 -7.33 -46.85 -8.53
C GLY A 22 -7.75 -45.43 -8.13
N ARG A 23 -7.95 -44.49 -9.07
CA ARG A 23 -8.35 -43.10 -8.72
C ARG A 23 -9.85 -42.86 -8.64
N ALA A 24 -10.69 -43.86 -8.92
CA ALA A 24 -12.12 -43.63 -9.16
C ALA A 24 -12.98 -43.28 -7.92
N ASP A 25 -12.42 -43.25 -6.69
CA ASP A 25 -13.22 -43.07 -5.46
C ASP A 25 -12.63 -42.06 -4.43
N ALA A 26 -11.54 -41.34 -4.71
CA ALA A 26 -10.80 -40.60 -3.68
C ALA A 26 -11.12 -39.10 -3.64
N HIS A 27 -12.31 -38.71 -3.18
CA HIS A 27 -12.64 -37.31 -2.83
C HIS A 27 -12.42 -37.03 -1.33
N PRO A 28 -12.04 -35.80 -0.92
CA PRO A 28 -11.85 -34.59 -1.74
C PRO A 28 -10.56 -34.60 -2.56
N THR A 29 -10.54 -33.81 -3.63
CA THR A 29 -9.39 -33.69 -4.55
C THR A 29 -9.06 -32.25 -4.93
N LEU A 30 -10.02 -31.33 -4.76
CA LEU A 30 -9.99 -29.99 -5.35
C LEU A 30 -8.92 -29.09 -4.72
N TYR A 31 -8.96 -28.94 -3.39
CA TYR A 31 -8.02 -28.08 -2.66
C TYR A 31 -6.97 -28.86 -1.88
N PHE A 32 -7.30 -30.09 -1.50
CA PHE A 32 -6.48 -31.04 -0.76
C PHE A 32 -7.03 -32.45 -0.99
N GLY A 33 -6.21 -33.47 -0.72
CA GLY A 33 -6.59 -34.88 -0.83
C GLY A 33 -7.00 -35.49 0.51
N GLU A 34 -7.47 -36.74 0.49
CA GLU A 34 -7.72 -37.52 1.71
C GLU A 34 -6.45 -37.64 2.58
N GLU A 35 -5.28 -37.69 1.94
CA GLU A 35 -3.97 -37.74 2.59
C GLU A 35 -3.66 -36.51 3.47
N ASP A 36 -4.25 -35.35 3.16
CA ASP A 36 -3.97 -34.07 3.83
C ASP A 36 -4.87 -33.84 5.06
N ILE A 37 -6.02 -34.53 5.16
CA ILE A 37 -7.05 -34.27 6.17
C ILE A 37 -6.50 -34.43 7.60
N ALA A 38 -5.67 -35.44 7.84
CA ALA A 38 -5.08 -35.67 9.15
C ALA A 38 -4.19 -34.50 9.60
N ALA A 39 -3.41 -33.91 8.68
CA ALA A 39 -2.57 -32.76 8.95
C ALA A 39 -3.41 -31.49 9.19
N LEU A 40 -4.48 -31.29 8.41
CA LEU A 40 -5.41 -30.18 8.62
C LEU A 40 -6.10 -30.24 9.98
N LYS A 41 -6.52 -31.43 10.43
CA LYS A 41 -7.10 -31.63 11.77
C LYS A 41 -6.09 -31.37 12.89
N ALA A 42 -4.85 -31.84 12.73
CA ALA A 42 -3.79 -31.57 13.69
C ALA A 42 -3.52 -30.06 13.79
N ARG A 43 -3.41 -29.38 12.65
CA ARG A 43 -3.26 -27.92 12.57
C ARG A 43 -4.42 -27.19 13.23
N ALA A 44 -5.66 -27.57 12.96
CA ALA A 44 -6.85 -26.97 13.58
C ALA A 44 -6.91 -27.14 15.11
N ALA A 45 -6.19 -28.10 15.67
CA ALA A 45 -6.07 -28.32 17.12
C ALA A 45 -4.83 -27.64 17.74
N ASP A 46 -3.95 -27.05 16.92
CA ASP A 46 -2.68 -26.48 17.36
C ASP A 46 -2.88 -25.09 18.01
N ALA A 47 -2.63 -25.02 19.31
CA ALA A 47 -2.74 -23.82 20.12
C ALA A 47 -1.37 -23.13 20.33
N GLU A 48 -0.30 -23.59 19.70
CA GLU A 48 0.99 -22.91 19.74
C GLU A 48 0.93 -21.63 18.89
N THR A 49 1.37 -20.52 19.50
CA THR A 49 1.45 -19.24 18.80
C THR A 49 2.63 -19.27 17.83
N THR A 50 2.31 -19.10 16.55
CA THR A 50 3.30 -19.05 15.46
C THR A 50 4.20 -17.81 15.57
N ALA A 51 5.34 -17.81 14.87
CA ALA A 51 6.22 -16.64 14.74
C ALA A 51 5.56 -15.43 14.06
N LEU A 52 4.35 -15.61 13.51
CA LEU A 52 3.51 -14.60 12.87
C LEU A 52 2.45 -14.02 13.82
N GLY A 53 2.39 -14.46 15.08
CA GLY A 53 1.54 -13.86 16.12
C GLY A 53 0.11 -14.39 16.21
N TYR A 54 -0.19 -15.54 15.61
CA TYR A 54 -1.48 -16.22 15.75
C TYR A 54 -1.29 -17.72 16.01
N ASP A 55 -2.28 -18.38 16.59
CA ASP A 55 -2.39 -19.84 16.69
C ASP A 55 -3.53 -20.37 15.81
N PHE A 56 -3.40 -21.60 15.30
CA PHE A 56 -4.39 -22.17 14.38
C PHE A 56 -5.68 -22.60 15.08
N ALA A 57 -5.63 -23.00 16.35
CA ALA A 57 -6.82 -23.37 17.12
C ALA A 57 -7.79 -22.18 17.26
N SER A 58 -7.27 -20.98 17.51
CA SER A 58 -8.06 -19.73 17.55
C SER A 58 -8.63 -19.36 16.19
N VAL A 59 -7.85 -19.51 15.11
CA VAL A 59 -8.34 -19.30 13.73
C VAL A 59 -9.48 -20.27 13.42
N TRP A 60 -9.27 -21.56 13.69
CA TRP A 60 -10.26 -22.61 13.49
C TRP A 60 -11.52 -22.39 14.32
N LYS A 61 -11.40 -21.97 15.58
CA LYS A 61 -12.56 -21.65 16.43
C LYS A 61 -13.44 -20.56 15.81
N GLY A 62 -12.84 -19.55 15.19
CA GLY A 62 -13.57 -18.51 14.45
C GLY A 62 -14.33 -19.07 13.25
N VAL A 63 -13.69 -19.93 12.47
CA VAL A 63 -14.31 -20.65 11.34
C VAL A 63 -15.47 -21.53 11.82
N GLN A 64 -15.26 -22.31 12.89
CA GLN A 64 -16.28 -23.19 13.45
C GLN A 64 -17.49 -22.40 13.96
N ALA A 65 -17.27 -21.27 14.64
CA ALA A 65 -18.36 -20.41 15.11
C ALA A 65 -19.19 -19.83 13.94
N ALA A 66 -18.53 -19.44 12.84
CA ALA A 66 -19.22 -19.01 11.62
C ALA A 66 -20.04 -20.15 11.00
N ALA A 67 -19.46 -21.35 10.88
CA ALA A 67 -20.15 -22.54 10.37
C ALA A 67 -21.36 -22.91 11.24
N ASP A 68 -21.20 -22.86 12.57
CA ASP A 68 -22.27 -23.11 13.54
C ASP A 68 -23.41 -22.12 13.39
N THR A 69 -23.10 -20.85 13.15
CA THR A 69 -24.11 -19.81 12.88
C THR A 69 -24.83 -20.09 11.56
N TYR A 70 -24.10 -20.45 10.50
CA TYR A 70 -24.67 -20.72 9.19
C TYR A 70 -25.61 -21.93 9.18
N ARG A 71 -25.29 -23.02 9.90
CA ARG A 71 -26.17 -24.20 9.95
C ARG A 71 -27.43 -24.01 10.80
N GLN A 72 -27.53 -22.96 11.62
CA GLN A 72 -28.69 -22.75 12.49
C GLN A 72 -29.88 -22.06 11.79
N THR A 73 -29.61 -21.14 10.85
CA THR A 73 -30.65 -20.28 10.27
C THR A 73 -30.59 -20.31 8.74
N PRO A 74 -31.73 -20.51 8.05
CA PRO A 74 -31.83 -20.37 6.60
C PRO A 74 -31.24 -19.04 6.10
N TYR A 75 -30.56 -19.07 4.96
CA TYR A 75 -29.96 -17.88 4.40
C TYR A 75 -31.02 -16.87 3.96
N SER A 76 -30.86 -15.64 4.41
CA SER A 76 -31.62 -14.48 3.94
C SER A 76 -30.70 -13.25 3.91
N VAL A 77 -30.88 -12.40 2.92
CA VAL A 77 -30.12 -11.16 2.75
C VAL A 77 -31.05 -10.03 2.36
N THR A 78 -30.78 -8.84 2.91
CA THR A 78 -31.39 -7.59 2.50
C THR A 78 -30.29 -6.66 1.98
N ILE A 79 -30.46 -6.16 0.76
CA ILE A 79 -29.52 -5.28 0.08
C ILE A 79 -30.23 -3.96 -0.21
N SER A 80 -29.60 -2.84 0.14
CA SER A 80 -30.06 -1.51 -0.23
C SER A 80 -29.64 -1.21 -1.67
N ILE A 81 -30.62 -1.11 -2.56
CA ILE A 81 -30.39 -0.83 -3.98
C ILE A 81 -30.55 0.67 -4.20
N PRO A 82 -29.50 1.41 -4.57
CA PRO A 82 -29.59 2.85 -4.82
C PRO A 82 -30.42 3.14 -6.07
N ASP A 83 -31.15 4.24 -6.06
CA ASP A 83 -31.83 4.77 -7.23
C ASP A 83 -30.81 5.16 -8.32
N PRO A 84 -31.16 5.11 -9.61
CA PRO A 84 -30.21 5.37 -10.70
C PRO A 84 -29.54 6.75 -10.67
N ASP A 85 -30.18 7.73 -10.03
CA ASP A 85 -29.71 9.11 -9.86
C ASP A 85 -29.09 9.39 -8.49
N GLY A 86 -28.98 8.37 -7.62
CA GLY A 86 -28.46 8.49 -6.27
C GLY A 86 -29.38 9.24 -5.29
N SER A 87 -30.64 9.52 -5.64
CA SER A 87 -31.57 10.29 -4.81
C SER A 87 -32.16 9.54 -3.61
N GLY A 88 -32.03 8.21 -3.60
CA GLY A 88 -32.59 7.33 -2.58
C GLY A 88 -32.13 5.88 -2.76
N ALA A 89 -32.76 4.97 -2.02
CA ALA A 89 -32.54 3.55 -2.15
C ALA A 89 -33.79 2.73 -1.74
N ALA A 90 -33.88 1.50 -2.25
CA ALA A 90 -34.93 0.55 -1.90
C ALA A 90 -34.33 -0.77 -1.41
N ASN A 91 -34.94 -1.36 -0.37
CA ASN A 91 -34.51 -2.66 0.13
C ASN A 91 -34.98 -3.78 -0.81
N TRP A 92 -34.05 -4.63 -1.22
CA TRP A 92 -34.28 -5.88 -1.91
C TRP A 92 -33.93 -7.04 -0.98
N THR A 93 -34.89 -7.93 -0.72
CA THR A 93 -34.71 -9.06 0.20
C THR A 93 -34.91 -10.37 -0.53
N TYR A 94 -34.01 -11.32 -0.31
CA TYR A 94 -34.11 -12.68 -0.80
C TYR A 94 -33.75 -13.68 0.28
N SER A 95 -34.53 -14.77 0.35
CA SER A 95 -34.21 -15.95 1.15
C SER A 95 -33.96 -17.11 0.21
N LEU A 96 -32.90 -17.88 0.48
CA LEU A 96 -32.51 -19.00 -0.38
C LEU A 96 -33.68 -19.97 -0.53
N SER A 97 -33.94 -20.34 -1.78
CA SER A 97 -34.92 -21.36 -2.15
C SER A 97 -34.54 -21.96 -3.51
N PRO A 98 -35.20 -23.05 -3.94
CA PRO A 98 -35.06 -23.58 -5.30
C PRO A 98 -35.46 -22.62 -6.42
N SER A 99 -36.11 -21.49 -6.10
CA SER A 99 -36.55 -20.49 -7.07
C SER A 99 -35.52 -19.40 -7.25
N LEU A 100 -35.43 -18.91 -8.49
CA LEU A 100 -34.57 -17.80 -8.87
C LEU A 100 -34.86 -16.56 -8.00
N PRO A 101 -33.83 -15.80 -7.59
CA PRO A 101 -34.04 -14.50 -6.94
C PRO A 101 -34.92 -13.56 -7.80
N PRO A 102 -35.77 -12.72 -7.16
CA PRO A 102 -36.68 -11.83 -7.87
C PRO A 102 -35.93 -10.63 -8.52
N PRO A 103 -36.54 -9.97 -9.52
CA PRO A 103 -35.99 -8.76 -10.10
C PRO A 103 -35.77 -7.65 -9.07
N HIS A 104 -34.77 -6.80 -9.32
CA HIS A 104 -34.49 -5.61 -8.51
C HIS A 104 -35.29 -4.39 -9.02
N PRO A 105 -36.23 -3.85 -8.23
CA PRO A 105 -37.35 -3.06 -8.76
C PRO A 105 -37.06 -1.60 -9.10
N ASN A 106 -36.10 -0.95 -8.43
CA ASN A 106 -35.84 0.50 -8.58
C ASN A 106 -34.63 0.83 -9.46
N ASN A 107 -33.68 -0.10 -9.62
CA ASN A 107 -32.49 0.12 -10.44
C ASN A 107 -32.07 -1.16 -11.18
N PRO A 108 -32.36 -1.30 -12.48
CA PRO A 108 -31.95 -2.45 -13.27
C PRO A 108 -30.43 -2.53 -13.52
N ASN A 109 -29.68 -1.48 -13.22
CA ASN A 109 -28.22 -1.42 -13.43
C ASN A 109 -27.41 -1.62 -12.16
N TYR A 110 -28.06 -1.98 -11.05
CA TYR A 110 -27.39 -2.40 -9.83
C TYR A 110 -27.29 -3.93 -9.80
N PRO A 111 -26.15 -4.55 -9.44
CA PRO A 111 -25.98 -6.01 -9.46
C PRO A 111 -26.10 -6.65 -8.06
N PRO A 112 -27.30 -6.80 -7.46
CA PRO A 112 -27.44 -7.32 -6.09
C PRO A 112 -26.97 -8.77 -5.96
N TRP A 113 -26.98 -9.54 -7.07
CA TRP A 113 -26.51 -10.91 -7.10
C TRP A 113 -25.02 -11.04 -6.79
N THR A 114 -24.21 -9.99 -6.98
CA THR A 114 -22.79 -10.01 -6.61
C THR A 114 -22.61 -10.21 -5.09
N LYS A 115 -23.42 -9.53 -4.26
CA LYS A 115 -23.38 -9.72 -2.80
C LYS A 115 -23.97 -11.07 -2.40
N LEU A 116 -25.11 -11.44 -2.99
CA LEU A 116 -25.79 -12.72 -2.75
C LEU A 116 -24.85 -13.91 -3.00
N SER A 117 -24.25 -13.96 -4.19
CA SER A 117 -23.38 -15.06 -4.62
C SER A 117 -22.12 -15.18 -3.77
N ARG A 118 -21.50 -14.05 -3.38
CA ARG A 118 -20.36 -14.04 -2.44
C ARG A 118 -20.71 -14.59 -1.07
N ASP A 119 -21.88 -14.24 -0.53
CA ASP A 119 -22.34 -14.79 0.75
C ASP A 119 -22.61 -16.29 0.67
N LEU A 120 -23.22 -16.74 -0.43
CA LEU A 120 -23.48 -18.16 -0.68
C LEU A 120 -22.16 -18.94 -0.84
N GLN A 121 -21.20 -18.41 -1.60
CA GLN A 121 -19.86 -19.00 -1.71
C GLN A 121 -19.22 -19.18 -0.34
N ALA A 122 -19.14 -18.10 0.46
CA ALA A 122 -18.51 -18.13 1.77
C ALA A 122 -19.15 -19.16 2.70
N ARG A 123 -20.48 -19.30 2.65
CA ARG A 123 -21.23 -20.31 3.43
C ARG A 123 -20.91 -21.72 2.98
N LEU A 124 -20.98 -21.99 1.68
CA LEU A 124 -20.71 -23.32 1.11
C LEU A 124 -19.28 -23.77 1.46
N GLU A 125 -18.29 -22.90 1.31
CA GLU A 125 -16.89 -23.19 1.65
C GLU A 125 -16.68 -23.38 3.16
N THR A 126 -17.25 -22.51 3.99
CA THR A 126 -17.08 -22.56 5.46
C THR A 126 -17.73 -23.81 6.05
N LEU A 127 -18.95 -24.15 5.63
CA LEU A 127 -19.65 -25.36 6.07
C LEU A 127 -18.92 -26.63 5.60
N SER A 128 -18.47 -26.66 4.34
CA SER A 128 -17.70 -27.78 3.81
C SER A 128 -16.37 -27.95 4.56
N PHE A 129 -15.66 -26.85 4.84
CA PHE A 129 -14.44 -26.90 5.63
C PHE A 129 -14.71 -27.43 7.04
N ALA A 130 -15.81 -27.01 7.65
CA ALA A 130 -16.13 -27.43 8.99
C ALA A 130 -16.43 -28.94 9.09
N TYR A 131 -17.07 -29.51 8.08
CA TYR A 131 -17.21 -30.94 7.94
C TYR A 131 -15.84 -31.66 7.88
N VAL A 132 -14.89 -31.16 7.09
CA VAL A 132 -13.56 -31.78 6.94
C VAL A 132 -12.83 -31.90 8.29
N ILE A 133 -12.85 -30.83 9.09
CA ILE A 133 -12.15 -30.82 10.38
C ILE A 133 -12.88 -31.64 11.45
N THR A 134 -14.22 -31.52 11.52
CA THR A 134 -15.00 -32.12 12.62
C THR A 134 -15.51 -33.52 12.34
N GLY A 135 -15.76 -33.86 11.08
CA GLY A 135 -16.53 -35.04 10.66
C GLY A 135 -18.03 -34.95 10.94
N ASP A 136 -18.55 -33.79 11.36
CA ASP A 136 -19.98 -33.60 11.65
C ASP A 136 -20.77 -33.38 10.34
N GLU A 137 -21.48 -34.41 9.89
CA GLU A 137 -22.29 -34.38 8.66
C GLU A 137 -23.39 -33.32 8.68
N THR A 138 -23.76 -32.77 9.85
CA THR A 138 -24.79 -31.71 9.91
C THR A 138 -24.35 -30.40 9.27
N TYR A 139 -23.05 -30.19 9.06
CA TYR A 139 -22.54 -29.08 8.25
C TYR A 139 -22.81 -29.30 6.74
N LEU A 140 -22.98 -30.55 6.30
CA LEU A 140 -23.28 -30.87 4.90
C LEU A 140 -24.79 -30.99 4.66
N THR A 141 -25.51 -31.70 5.52
CA THR A 141 -26.97 -31.88 5.44
C THR A 141 -27.59 -31.90 6.83
N ASN A 142 -28.67 -31.12 7.02
CA ASN A 142 -29.39 -31.10 8.29
C ASN A 142 -30.90 -30.88 8.09
N ALA A 143 -31.66 -30.98 9.19
CA ALA A 143 -33.12 -30.88 9.16
C ALA A 143 -33.63 -29.46 8.81
N GLN A 144 -32.78 -28.45 8.92
CA GLN A 144 -33.10 -27.05 8.62
C GLN A 144 -32.87 -26.72 7.13
N GLY A 145 -32.23 -27.61 6.36
CA GLY A 145 -31.90 -27.36 4.95
C GLY A 145 -30.81 -26.29 4.78
N THR A 146 -29.91 -26.18 5.74
CA THR A 146 -28.86 -25.13 5.79
C THR A 146 -27.45 -25.69 5.62
N GLY A 147 -27.31 -27.01 5.46
CA GLY A 147 -26.01 -27.62 5.20
C GLY A 147 -25.51 -27.29 3.80
N ALA A 148 -24.20 -27.46 3.56
CA ALA A 148 -23.58 -27.12 2.28
C ALA A 148 -24.23 -27.86 1.08
N ILE A 149 -24.55 -29.15 1.23
CA ILE A 149 -25.22 -29.94 0.18
C ILE A 149 -26.67 -29.47 0.02
N ASP A 150 -27.37 -29.18 1.12
CA ASP A 150 -28.76 -28.71 1.08
C ASP A 150 -28.87 -27.40 0.29
N MET A 151 -28.02 -26.42 0.62
CA MET A 151 -27.94 -25.14 -0.09
C MET A 151 -27.53 -25.33 -1.55
N ALA A 152 -26.56 -26.22 -1.82
CA ALA A 152 -26.13 -26.51 -3.19
C ALA A 152 -27.27 -27.09 -4.04
N LEU A 153 -28.15 -27.92 -3.48
CA LEU A 153 -29.31 -28.46 -4.21
C LEU A 153 -30.33 -27.37 -4.57
N ASP A 154 -30.57 -26.41 -3.67
CA ASP A 154 -31.44 -25.26 -3.93
C ASP A 154 -30.86 -24.36 -5.04
N ILE A 155 -29.57 -24.04 -4.98
CA ILE A 155 -28.87 -23.25 -6.01
C ILE A 155 -28.82 -24.01 -7.34
N ALA A 156 -28.63 -25.33 -7.31
CA ALA A 156 -28.64 -26.17 -8.51
C ALA A 156 -30.01 -26.19 -9.19
N ALA A 157 -31.10 -25.89 -8.49
CA ALA A 157 -32.45 -25.81 -9.06
C ALA A 157 -32.72 -24.51 -9.83
N TRP A 158 -31.94 -23.45 -9.61
CA TRP A 158 -32.11 -22.16 -10.30
C TRP A 158 -31.96 -22.30 -11.81
N SER A 159 -32.73 -21.57 -12.60
CA SER A 159 -32.65 -21.64 -14.06
C SER A 159 -31.37 -21.03 -14.64
N SER A 160 -30.71 -20.14 -13.91
CA SER A 160 -29.47 -19.43 -14.30
C SER A 160 -28.62 -19.15 -13.06
N TRP A 161 -27.30 -19.10 -13.23
CA TRP A 161 -26.35 -18.62 -12.20
C TRP A 161 -25.86 -17.19 -12.46
N THR A 162 -26.47 -16.52 -13.44
CA THR A 162 -26.27 -15.11 -13.74
C THR A 162 -27.60 -14.38 -13.59
N ASP A 163 -27.58 -13.20 -12.97
CA ASP A 163 -28.74 -12.33 -12.81
C ASP A 163 -29.35 -11.97 -14.17
N PRO A 164 -30.57 -12.43 -14.51
CA PRO A 164 -31.17 -12.14 -15.80
C PRO A 164 -31.66 -10.69 -15.93
N TYR A 165 -31.66 -9.92 -14.84
CA TYR A 165 -32.15 -8.55 -14.79
C TYR A 165 -31.02 -7.52 -14.80
N TYR A 166 -29.78 -7.93 -14.53
CA TYR A 166 -28.59 -7.12 -14.66
C TYR A 166 -27.86 -7.46 -15.96
N PRO A 167 -27.66 -6.51 -16.88
CA PRO A 167 -27.19 -6.83 -18.23
C PRO A 167 -25.74 -7.34 -18.27
N CYS A 168 -24.91 -7.08 -17.25
CA CYS A 168 -23.48 -7.44 -17.21
C CYS A 168 -22.73 -7.26 -18.55
N GLY A 169 -22.96 -6.14 -19.25
CA GLY A 169 -22.34 -5.87 -20.55
C GLY A 169 -22.80 -6.78 -21.72
N GLY A 170 -23.88 -7.53 -21.55
CA GLY A 170 -24.43 -8.48 -22.52
C GLY A 170 -23.84 -9.88 -22.44
N ALA A 171 -23.02 -10.17 -21.43
CA ALA A 171 -22.32 -11.44 -21.25
C ALA A 171 -23.25 -12.58 -20.77
N SER A 172 -22.85 -13.82 -21.07
CA SER A 172 -23.55 -15.04 -20.62
C SER A 172 -23.31 -15.33 -19.12
N SER A 173 -22.24 -14.79 -18.55
CA SER A 173 -21.81 -14.92 -17.16
C SER A 173 -21.40 -13.58 -16.54
N CYS A 174 -21.45 -13.48 -15.22
CA CYS A 174 -20.98 -12.33 -14.45
C CYS A 174 -20.21 -12.76 -13.19
N LEU A 175 -19.97 -11.82 -12.28
CA LEU A 175 -19.28 -12.10 -11.00
C LEU A 175 -20.04 -13.15 -10.18
N ASP A 176 -21.38 -13.12 -10.24
CA ASP A 176 -22.25 -14.08 -9.57
C ASP A 176 -22.09 -15.51 -10.07
N THR A 177 -22.00 -15.73 -11.38
CA THR A 177 -21.73 -17.04 -11.98
C THR A 177 -20.43 -17.62 -11.44
N SER A 178 -19.41 -16.77 -11.33
CA SER A 178 -18.08 -17.16 -10.88
C SER A 178 -18.07 -17.55 -9.39
N HIS A 179 -18.64 -16.70 -8.53
CA HIS A 179 -18.75 -16.97 -7.09
C HIS A 179 -19.61 -18.21 -6.79
N LEU A 180 -20.74 -18.39 -7.49
CA LEU A 180 -21.56 -19.59 -7.37
C LEU A 180 -20.77 -20.83 -7.81
N THR A 181 -20.04 -20.76 -8.92
CA THR A 181 -19.21 -21.88 -9.40
C THR A 181 -18.17 -22.29 -8.36
N LEU A 182 -17.48 -21.35 -7.71
CA LEU A 182 -16.52 -21.66 -6.63
C LEU A 182 -17.17 -22.41 -5.46
N GLY A 183 -18.23 -21.83 -4.87
CA GLY A 183 -18.88 -22.40 -3.70
C GLY A 183 -19.50 -23.77 -3.98
N MET A 184 -20.16 -23.91 -5.13
CA MET A 184 -20.77 -25.16 -5.57
C MET A 184 -19.74 -26.26 -5.80
N SER A 185 -18.57 -25.90 -6.32
CA SER A 185 -17.46 -26.84 -6.54
C SER A 185 -16.85 -27.34 -5.24
N ALA A 186 -16.69 -26.46 -4.25
CA ALA A 186 -16.23 -26.84 -2.92
C ALA A 186 -17.20 -27.80 -2.23
N ALA A 187 -18.50 -27.49 -2.25
CA ALA A 187 -19.54 -28.35 -1.67
C ALA A 187 -19.64 -29.70 -2.40
N TYR A 188 -19.46 -29.71 -3.73
CA TYR A 188 -19.47 -30.93 -4.53
C TYR A 188 -18.33 -31.87 -4.18
N ASP A 189 -17.09 -31.38 -4.21
CA ASP A 189 -15.89 -32.18 -4.00
C ASP A 189 -15.78 -32.67 -2.56
N ILE A 190 -16.01 -31.79 -1.58
CA ILE A 190 -15.91 -32.17 -0.15
C ILE A 190 -17.09 -33.04 0.29
N GLY A 191 -18.31 -32.75 -0.20
CA GLY A 191 -19.51 -33.52 0.11
C GLY A 191 -19.69 -34.78 -0.73
N PHE A 192 -18.76 -35.09 -1.64
CA PHE A 192 -18.92 -36.12 -2.67
C PHE A 192 -19.36 -37.46 -2.11
N ASN A 193 -18.68 -37.93 -1.07
CA ASN A 193 -18.90 -39.23 -0.44
C ASN A 193 -20.18 -39.29 0.40
N THR A 194 -20.72 -38.14 0.83
CA THR A 194 -21.97 -38.05 1.60
C THR A 194 -23.20 -37.99 0.69
N MET A 195 -23.05 -37.45 -0.53
CA MET A 195 -24.15 -37.33 -1.49
C MET A 195 -24.62 -38.69 -2.04
N THR A 196 -25.90 -38.76 -2.42
CA THR A 196 -26.40 -39.82 -3.30
C THR A 196 -25.98 -39.58 -4.75
N ASP A 197 -25.99 -40.63 -5.59
CA ASP A 197 -25.72 -40.51 -7.04
C ASP A 197 -26.60 -39.46 -7.73
N ALA A 198 -27.87 -39.36 -7.29
CA ALA A 198 -28.83 -38.40 -7.85
C ALA A 198 -28.48 -36.95 -7.46
N GLN A 199 -28.05 -36.73 -6.21
CA GLN A 199 -27.59 -35.41 -5.75
C GLN A 199 -26.29 -35.02 -6.45
N ARG A 200 -25.31 -35.93 -6.54
CA ARG A 200 -24.06 -35.72 -7.31
C ARG A 200 -24.37 -35.32 -8.75
N THR A 201 -25.22 -36.10 -9.43
CA THR A 201 -25.62 -35.81 -10.81
C THR A 201 -26.28 -34.44 -10.94
N THR A 202 -27.14 -34.07 -10.00
CA THR A 202 -27.85 -32.77 -10.01
C THR A 202 -26.87 -31.61 -9.89
N ILE A 203 -25.98 -31.65 -8.91
CA ILE A 203 -25.02 -30.57 -8.66
C ILE A 203 -23.96 -30.51 -9.77
N ARG A 204 -23.40 -31.65 -10.21
CA ARG A 204 -22.44 -31.72 -11.31
C ARG A 204 -23.01 -31.13 -12.60
N ASN A 205 -24.26 -31.48 -12.95
CA ASN A 205 -24.91 -30.94 -14.14
C ASN A 205 -25.11 -29.42 -14.02
N ALA A 206 -25.44 -28.90 -12.84
CA ALA A 206 -25.54 -27.46 -12.62
C ALA A 206 -24.18 -26.75 -12.78
N ILE A 207 -23.11 -27.29 -12.16
CA ILE A 207 -21.74 -26.77 -12.33
C ILE A 207 -21.37 -26.73 -13.82
N SER A 208 -21.56 -27.84 -14.53
CA SER A 208 -21.21 -27.95 -15.95
C SER A 208 -22.01 -26.99 -16.84
N THR A 209 -23.33 -26.96 -16.71
CA THR A 209 -24.21 -26.25 -17.67
C THR A 209 -24.48 -24.79 -17.32
N LYS A 210 -24.46 -24.41 -16.04
CA LYS A 210 -24.78 -23.05 -15.58
C LYS A 210 -23.53 -22.27 -15.17
N GLY A 211 -22.50 -22.98 -14.71
CA GLY A 211 -21.18 -22.42 -14.44
C GLY A 211 -20.28 -22.51 -15.66
N LEU A 212 -19.68 -23.68 -15.90
CA LEU A 212 -18.57 -23.86 -16.84
C LEU A 212 -18.91 -23.44 -18.28
N ALA A 213 -20.07 -23.88 -18.81
CA ALA A 213 -20.46 -23.53 -20.17
C ALA A 213 -20.61 -22.01 -20.38
N ALA A 214 -21.20 -21.30 -19.41
CA ALA A 214 -21.38 -19.84 -19.48
C ALA A 214 -20.05 -19.10 -19.32
N LEU A 215 -19.20 -19.55 -18.39
CA LEU A 215 -17.87 -18.97 -18.19
C LEU A 215 -16.99 -19.16 -19.42
N ALA A 216 -16.95 -20.36 -19.99
CA ALA A 216 -16.13 -20.67 -21.15
C ALA A 216 -16.55 -19.88 -22.39
N ASP A 217 -17.85 -19.73 -22.65
CA ASP A 217 -18.38 -18.93 -23.76
C ASP A 217 -17.87 -17.48 -23.74
N ASP A 218 -17.92 -16.83 -22.57
CA ASP A 218 -17.41 -15.47 -22.40
C ASP A 218 -15.88 -15.38 -22.45
N ILE A 219 -15.17 -16.37 -21.92
CA ILE A 219 -13.68 -16.44 -21.98
C ILE A 219 -13.21 -16.62 -23.43
N GLU A 220 -13.79 -17.54 -24.18
CA GLU A 220 -13.46 -17.77 -25.59
C GLU A 220 -13.79 -16.56 -26.46
N THR A 221 -14.93 -15.92 -26.20
CA THR A 221 -15.31 -14.66 -26.85
C THR A 221 -14.28 -13.57 -26.56
N SER A 222 -13.85 -13.43 -25.31
CA SER A 222 -12.83 -12.45 -24.91
C SER A 222 -11.47 -12.74 -25.57
N ASN A 223 -11.04 -14.01 -25.57
CA ASN A 223 -9.77 -14.45 -26.15
C ASN A 223 -9.70 -14.28 -27.68
N SER A 224 -10.84 -14.24 -28.36
CA SER A 224 -10.93 -14.10 -29.82
C SER A 224 -11.24 -12.67 -30.31
N THR A 225 -11.53 -11.74 -29.41
CA THR A 225 -11.91 -10.36 -29.78
C THR A 225 -10.68 -9.48 -30.08
N PRO A 226 -10.64 -8.76 -31.22
CA PRO A 226 -9.60 -7.75 -31.49
C PRO A 226 -9.62 -6.63 -30.46
N GLY A 227 -8.48 -6.37 -29.80
CA GLY A 227 -8.39 -5.54 -28.60
C GLY A 227 -8.14 -6.35 -27.32
N GLY A 228 -8.37 -7.67 -27.36
CA GLY A 228 -7.92 -8.66 -26.37
C GLY A 228 -8.54 -8.49 -24.98
N MET A 229 -7.76 -8.85 -23.96
CA MET A 229 -8.12 -8.80 -22.53
C MET A 229 -8.43 -7.40 -21.99
N ALA A 230 -8.23 -6.33 -22.79
CA ALA A 230 -8.43 -4.95 -22.39
C ALA A 230 -9.88 -4.56 -22.05
N ALA A 231 -10.85 -5.44 -22.33
CA ALA A 231 -12.26 -5.18 -22.08
C ALA A 231 -12.71 -5.54 -20.65
N TRP A 232 -12.01 -6.41 -19.90
CA TRP A 232 -12.51 -6.95 -18.62
C TRP A 232 -11.41 -7.51 -17.69
N PHE A 233 -10.41 -6.78 -17.20
CA PHE A 233 -9.25 -7.43 -16.55
C PHE A 233 -9.60 -8.25 -15.30
N ASN A 234 -10.20 -7.66 -14.25
CA ASN A 234 -10.58 -8.43 -13.05
C ASN A 234 -11.72 -9.44 -13.27
N GLY A 235 -12.77 -9.04 -14.01
CA GLY A 235 -13.93 -9.89 -14.27
C GLY A 235 -13.57 -11.11 -15.11
N TYR A 236 -12.69 -10.95 -16.10
CA TYR A 236 -12.13 -12.05 -16.88
C TYR A 236 -11.30 -12.98 -15.99
N ALA A 237 -10.37 -12.45 -15.20
CA ALA A 237 -9.53 -13.25 -14.31
C ALA A 237 -10.36 -14.11 -13.34
N LEU A 238 -11.42 -13.52 -12.79
CA LEU A 238 -12.36 -14.25 -11.94
C LEU A 238 -13.03 -15.41 -12.72
N ARG A 239 -13.57 -15.15 -13.92
CA ARG A 239 -14.20 -16.20 -14.76
C ARG A 239 -13.21 -17.34 -15.04
N VAL A 240 -11.97 -17.01 -15.41
CA VAL A 240 -10.91 -17.97 -15.73
C VAL A 240 -10.54 -18.82 -14.52
N GLY A 241 -10.30 -18.20 -13.37
CA GLY A 241 -9.97 -18.92 -12.13
C GLY A 241 -11.10 -19.87 -11.73
N CYS A 242 -12.35 -19.41 -11.80
CA CYS A 242 -13.53 -20.20 -11.44
C CYS A 242 -13.84 -21.32 -12.44
N LEU A 243 -13.54 -21.12 -13.73
CA LEU A 243 -13.57 -22.18 -14.74
C LEU A 243 -12.61 -23.31 -14.36
N GLY A 244 -11.38 -22.96 -13.97
CA GLY A 244 -10.36 -23.92 -13.52
C GLY A 244 -10.80 -24.71 -12.30
N VAL A 245 -11.36 -24.03 -11.28
CA VAL A 245 -11.87 -24.68 -10.06
C VAL A 245 -13.03 -25.62 -10.37
N GLY A 246 -14.05 -25.15 -11.09
CA GLY A 246 -15.25 -25.95 -11.33
C GLY A 246 -15.01 -27.12 -12.29
N ALA A 247 -14.13 -26.95 -13.29
CA ALA A 247 -13.68 -28.05 -14.13
C ALA A 247 -12.92 -29.09 -13.30
N SER A 248 -12.00 -28.65 -12.43
CA SER A 248 -11.24 -29.53 -11.56
C SER A 248 -12.11 -30.30 -10.58
N ALA A 249 -13.23 -29.74 -10.11
CA ALA A 249 -14.12 -30.41 -9.16
C ALA A 249 -14.92 -31.57 -9.78
N ILE A 250 -15.20 -31.53 -11.09
CA ILE A 250 -16.06 -32.52 -11.76
C ILE A 250 -15.30 -33.47 -12.69
N ASP A 251 -14.00 -33.26 -12.93
CA ASP A 251 -13.21 -33.95 -13.95
C ASP A 251 -13.17 -35.49 -13.78
N ASP A 252 -13.22 -35.99 -12.54
CA ASP A 252 -13.26 -37.43 -12.27
C ASP A 252 -14.59 -38.08 -12.71
N ASP A 253 -15.64 -37.27 -12.88
CA ASP A 253 -17.02 -37.68 -13.08
C ASP A 253 -17.61 -37.26 -14.45
N ALA A 254 -16.96 -36.31 -15.12
CA ALA A 254 -17.29 -35.81 -16.45
C ALA A 254 -16.03 -35.27 -17.13
N ASP A 255 -15.85 -35.53 -18.44
CA ASP A 255 -14.70 -34.99 -19.18
C ASP A 255 -14.75 -33.45 -19.21
N ALA A 256 -13.86 -32.81 -18.44
CA ALA A 256 -13.72 -31.37 -18.36
C ALA A 256 -12.37 -30.88 -18.95
N THR A 257 -11.66 -31.75 -19.68
CA THR A 257 -10.30 -31.51 -20.19
C THR A 257 -10.17 -30.19 -20.95
N SER A 258 -11.15 -29.86 -21.81
CA SER A 258 -11.12 -28.62 -22.59
C SER A 258 -11.24 -27.37 -21.72
N TYR A 259 -12.03 -27.42 -20.65
CA TYR A 259 -12.17 -26.31 -19.71
C TYR A 259 -10.92 -26.13 -18.85
N LEU A 260 -10.30 -27.24 -18.42
CA LEU A 260 -9.02 -27.21 -17.71
C LEU A 260 -7.92 -26.53 -18.55
N GLN A 261 -7.79 -26.93 -19.82
CA GLN A 261 -6.83 -26.33 -20.75
C GLN A 261 -7.14 -24.85 -21.02
N LEU A 262 -8.40 -24.50 -21.23
CA LEU A 262 -8.81 -23.11 -21.45
C LEU A 262 -8.48 -22.23 -20.23
N ALA A 263 -8.74 -22.72 -19.01
CA ALA A 263 -8.43 -21.99 -17.78
C ALA A 263 -6.92 -21.78 -17.61
N HIS A 264 -6.13 -22.84 -17.87
CA HIS A 264 -4.67 -22.76 -17.83
C HIS A 264 -4.11 -21.71 -18.80
N ASP A 265 -4.45 -21.83 -20.09
CA ASP A 265 -3.90 -20.97 -21.14
C ASP A 265 -4.36 -19.52 -20.98
N SER A 266 -5.59 -19.31 -20.51
CA SER A 266 -6.13 -17.98 -20.22
C SER A 266 -5.49 -17.33 -19.00
N THR A 267 -5.11 -18.12 -17.99
CA THR A 267 -4.36 -17.61 -16.82
C THR A 267 -2.98 -17.12 -17.26
N LYS A 268 -2.29 -17.91 -18.09
CA LYS A 268 -1.00 -17.53 -18.64
C LYS A 268 -1.09 -16.27 -19.52
N ALA A 269 -2.08 -16.22 -20.42
CA ALA A 269 -2.33 -15.05 -21.24
C ALA A 269 -2.59 -13.80 -20.38
N PHE A 270 -3.33 -13.95 -19.27
CA PHE A 270 -3.56 -12.85 -18.34
C PHE A 270 -2.26 -12.27 -17.78
N PHE A 271 -1.33 -13.11 -17.29
CA PHE A 271 -0.03 -12.65 -16.78
C PHE A 271 0.81 -11.99 -17.88
N GLU A 272 0.84 -12.57 -19.08
CA GLU A 272 1.58 -12.02 -20.23
C GLU A 272 1.04 -10.65 -20.69
N ALA A 273 -0.22 -10.32 -20.37
CA ALA A 273 -0.82 -9.02 -20.66
C ALA A 273 -0.65 -7.97 -19.56
N GLN A 274 -0.07 -8.32 -18.41
CA GLN A 274 0.25 -7.36 -17.36
C GLN A 274 1.56 -6.62 -17.64
N GLY A 275 1.92 -5.67 -16.77
CA GLY A 275 3.19 -4.95 -16.88
C GLY A 275 4.37 -5.89 -16.67
N ALA A 276 5.26 -6.00 -17.66
CA ALA A 276 6.43 -6.91 -17.64
C ALA A 276 7.42 -6.67 -16.48
N ASP A 277 7.22 -5.61 -15.69
CA ASP A 277 7.97 -5.24 -14.50
C ASP A 277 7.28 -5.67 -13.18
N GLY A 278 6.23 -6.48 -13.26
CA GLY A 278 5.43 -6.97 -12.13
C GLY A 278 4.23 -6.09 -11.77
N GLY A 279 4.03 -4.98 -12.48
CA GLY A 279 2.91 -4.07 -12.24
C GLY A 279 1.58 -4.65 -12.70
N ALA A 280 0.55 -4.57 -11.86
CA ALA A 280 -0.84 -4.89 -12.23
C ALA A 280 -1.53 -3.64 -12.79
N PHE A 281 -2.13 -3.75 -13.98
CA PHE A 281 -2.73 -2.59 -14.66
C PHE A 281 -3.89 -1.96 -13.89
N GLU A 282 -4.75 -2.77 -13.25
CA GLU A 282 -5.88 -2.28 -12.43
C GLU A 282 -5.48 -1.89 -10.99
N GLY A 283 -4.18 -1.65 -10.73
CA GLY A 283 -3.69 -1.23 -9.43
C GLY A 283 -3.76 -2.33 -8.36
N HIS A 284 -3.60 -1.94 -7.09
CA HIS A 284 -3.46 -2.91 -6.01
C HIS A 284 -4.76 -3.63 -5.65
N LEU A 285 -5.89 -2.92 -5.56
CA LEU A 285 -7.17 -3.54 -5.16
C LEU A 285 -7.62 -4.54 -6.22
N TYR A 286 -7.89 -4.07 -7.44
CA TYR A 286 -8.46 -4.90 -8.48
C TYR A 286 -7.47 -5.88 -9.10
N GLY A 287 -6.18 -5.50 -9.18
CA GLY A 287 -5.11 -6.44 -9.50
C GLY A 287 -5.04 -7.60 -8.50
N SER A 288 -5.09 -7.31 -7.19
CA SER A 288 -5.09 -8.39 -6.19
C SER A 288 -6.36 -9.23 -6.26
N TYR A 289 -7.53 -8.62 -6.49
CA TYR A 289 -8.79 -9.35 -6.65
C TYR A 289 -8.69 -10.32 -7.83
N ALA A 290 -8.20 -9.88 -8.98
CA ALA A 290 -7.98 -10.71 -10.16
C ALA A 290 -7.06 -11.91 -9.87
N VAL A 291 -5.86 -11.63 -9.35
CA VAL A 291 -4.82 -12.65 -9.16
C VAL A 291 -5.20 -13.66 -8.07
N ASN A 292 -5.90 -13.24 -7.01
CA ASN A 292 -6.33 -14.15 -5.95
C ASN A 292 -7.14 -15.33 -6.51
N TYR A 293 -8.08 -15.09 -7.43
CA TYR A 293 -8.90 -16.17 -7.99
C TYR A 293 -8.17 -16.99 -9.05
N LEU A 294 -7.27 -16.37 -9.81
CA LEU A 294 -6.37 -17.11 -10.69
C LEU A 294 -5.47 -18.08 -9.89
N MET A 295 -4.99 -17.68 -8.71
CA MET A 295 -4.20 -18.55 -7.83
C MET A 295 -5.01 -19.69 -7.23
N ILE A 296 -6.28 -19.46 -6.89
CA ILE A 296 -7.18 -20.54 -6.45
C ILE A 296 -7.40 -21.53 -7.62
N GLY A 297 -7.63 -21.02 -8.83
CA GLY A 297 -7.75 -21.83 -10.04
C GLY A 297 -6.48 -22.62 -10.36
N ALA A 298 -5.31 -21.98 -10.33
CA ALA A 298 -4.02 -22.61 -10.55
C ALA A 298 -3.72 -23.70 -9.52
N HIS A 299 -4.10 -23.49 -8.25
CA HIS A 299 -3.98 -24.52 -7.21
C HIS A 299 -4.87 -25.74 -7.51
N ALA A 300 -6.12 -25.52 -7.94
CA ALA A 300 -7.01 -26.60 -8.33
C ALA A 300 -6.48 -27.38 -9.56
N LEU A 301 -5.94 -26.67 -10.55
CA LEU A 301 -5.27 -27.25 -11.71
C LEU A 301 -4.04 -28.09 -11.28
N GLU A 302 -3.25 -27.61 -10.32
CA GLU A 302 -2.05 -28.29 -9.82
C GLU A 302 -2.38 -29.65 -9.22
N ARG A 303 -3.50 -29.75 -8.50
CA ARG A 303 -4.04 -31.02 -7.97
C ARG A 303 -4.43 -32.01 -9.08
N ARG A 304 -4.72 -31.52 -10.30
CA ARG A 304 -4.96 -32.32 -11.50
C ARG A 304 -3.69 -32.59 -12.33
N GLY A 305 -2.53 -32.14 -11.86
CA GLY A 305 -1.24 -32.37 -12.51
C GLY A 305 -0.90 -31.38 -13.63
N MET A 306 -1.50 -30.19 -13.61
CA MET A 306 -1.23 -29.08 -14.53
C MET A 306 -1.16 -27.74 -13.79
N GLY A 307 -0.55 -26.68 -14.32
CA GLY A 307 -0.61 -25.35 -13.69
C GLY A 307 0.38 -25.07 -12.55
N ALA A 308 1.26 -26.01 -12.20
CA ALA A 308 2.42 -25.72 -11.35
C ALA A 308 3.31 -24.61 -11.95
N ASP A 309 3.41 -24.58 -13.28
CA ASP A 309 4.12 -23.55 -14.05
C ASP A 309 3.49 -22.16 -13.93
N LEU A 310 2.20 -22.05 -13.60
CA LEU A 310 1.53 -20.76 -13.37
C LEU A 310 2.03 -20.08 -12.09
N PHE A 311 2.47 -20.85 -11.09
CA PHE A 311 3.09 -20.30 -9.87
C PHE A 311 4.56 -19.92 -10.06
N GLU A 312 5.20 -20.43 -11.12
CA GLU A 312 6.57 -20.12 -11.52
C GLU A 312 6.63 -18.98 -12.54
N ASP A 313 5.49 -18.39 -12.91
CA ASP A 313 5.42 -17.32 -13.89
C ASP A 313 6.23 -16.09 -13.41
N PRO A 314 7.15 -15.55 -14.22
CA PRO A 314 7.99 -14.41 -13.82
C PRO A 314 7.19 -13.19 -13.37
N TRP A 315 6.04 -12.91 -14.00
CA TRP A 315 5.22 -11.76 -13.62
C TRP A 315 4.66 -11.93 -12.21
N LEU A 316 4.12 -13.12 -11.91
CA LEU A 316 3.57 -13.42 -10.59
C LEU A 316 4.66 -13.36 -9.50
N LEU A 317 5.86 -13.85 -9.80
CA LEU A 317 6.99 -13.83 -8.86
C LEU A 317 7.50 -12.41 -8.56
N ASP A 318 7.22 -11.43 -9.42
CA ASP A 318 7.52 -10.01 -9.21
C ASP A 318 6.40 -9.24 -8.48
N VAL A 319 5.20 -9.82 -8.29
CA VAL A 319 4.10 -9.19 -7.56
C VAL A 319 4.46 -8.79 -6.11
N PRO A 320 5.24 -9.57 -5.33
CA PRO A 320 5.76 -9.13 -4.02
C PRO A 320 6.49 -7.80 -4.07
N ARG A 321 7.34 -7.60 -5.09
CA ARG A 321 8.07 -6.35 -5.32
C ARG A 321 7.12 -5.20 -5.64
N PHE A 322 6.09 -5.43 -6.46
CA PHE A 322 5.05 -4.44 -6.72
C PHE A 322 4.29 -4.06 -5.45
N ALA A 323 3.72 -5.03 -4.74
CA ALA A 323 2.90 -4.77 -3.56
C ALA A 323 3.67 -4.02 -2.45
N ARG A 324 4.89 -4.46 -2.13
CA ARG A 324 5.67 -3.86 -1.03
C ARG A 324 6.14 -2.44 -1.30
N ALA A 325 6.38 -2.08 -2.56
CA ALA A 325 6.94 -0.78 -2.92
C ALA A 325 5.98 0.36 -2.53
N PHE A 326 4.67 0.08 -2.55
CA PHE A 326 3.60 1.04 -2.29
C PHE A 326 3.01 0.95 -0.87
N LEU A 327 3.63 0.17 0.01
CA LEU A 327 3.24 0.17 1.42
C LEU A 327 3.50 1.56 2.02
N GLY A 328 2.52 2.04 2.80
CA GLY A 328 2.64 3.29 3.55
C GLY A 328 3.73 3.21 4.62
N SER A 329 3.99 4.34 5.28
CA SER A 329 4.97 4.45 6.37
C SER A 329 4.62 3.55 7.58
N ASP A 330 3.37 3.08 7.70
CA ASP A 330 2.94 2.09 8.70
C ASP A 330 3.23 0.62 8.31
N ASN A 331 3.65 0.38 7.06
CA ASN A 331 3.72 -0.93 6.40
C ASN A 331 2.41 -1.74 6.41
N ARG A 332 1.27 -1.08 6.67
CA ARG A 332 -0.05 -1.72 6.83
C ARG A 332 -1.08 -1.18 5.86
N SER A 333 -0.86 0.02 5.35
CA SER A 333 -1.66 0.62 4.30
C SER A 333 -0.96 0.56 2.94
N LEU A 334 -1.71 0.73 1.86
CA LEU A 334 -1.20 0.79 0.48
C LEU A 334 -1.61 2.07 -0.23
N ALA A 335 -0.80 2.51 -1.18
CA ALA A 335 -1.16 3.57 -2.10
C ALA A 335 -2.44 3.21 -2.89
N ASN A 336 -3.40 4.13 -2.95
CA ASN A 336 -4.75 3.87 -3.45
C ASN A 336 -5.09 4.57 -4.79
N PHE A 337 -4.21 4.50 -5.79
CA PHE A 337 -4.51 5.00 -7.13
C PHE A 337 -5.61 4.22 -7.85
N GLY A 338 -6.40 4.92 -8.68
CA GLY A 338 -7.58 4.34 -9.34
C GLY A 338 -8.63 3.88 -8.32
N ASP A 339 -9.52 2.98 -8.73
CA ASP A 339 -10.49 2.41 -7.80
C ASP A 339 -9.79 1.50 -6.76
N SER A 340 -9.39 2.10 -5.64
CA SER A 340 -8.70 1.41 -4.56
C SER A 340 -9.07 1.97 -3.19
N THR A 341 -8.66 1.29 -2.14
CA THR A 341 -8.65 1.81 -0.77
C THR A 341 -7.22 1.76 -0.22
N ALA A 342 -6.98 2.37 0.94
CA ALA A 342 -5.68 2.34 1.59
C ALA A 342 -5.38 0.99 2.30
N ILE A 343 -6.22 -0.03 2.14
CA ILE A 343 -6.04 -1.33 2.80
C ILE A 343 -4.89 -2.10 2.15
N ALA A 344 -4.07 -2.79 2.95
CA ALA A 344 -3.12 -3.75 2.41
C ALA A 344 -3.83 -4.91 1.68
N HIS A 345 -3.64 -4.94 0.37
CA HIS A 345 -4.16 -5.95 -0.54
C HIS A 345 -3.17 -7.12 -0.69
N TRP A 346 -3.42 -8.03 -1.63
CA TRP A 346 -2.52 -9.15 -1.99
C TRP A 346 -2.37 -10.29 -0.97
N GLY A 347 -3.04 -10.27 0.18
CA GLY A 347 -2.89 -11.30 1.22
C GLY A 347 -3.01 -12.74 0.72
N ALA A 348 -4.02 -13.07 -0.10
CA ALA A 348 -4.17 -14.44 -0.60
C ALA A 348 -3.13 -14.83 -1.65
N THR A 349 -2.77 -13.92 -2.55
CA THR A 349 -1.66 -14.10 -3.49
C THR A 349 -0.35 -14.34 -2.75
N MET A 350 -0.05 -13.55 -1.71
CA MET A 350 1.17 -13.72 -0.91
C MET A 350 1.17 -15.03 -0.12
N ALA A 351 0.02 -15.47 0.41
CA ALA A 351 -0.08 -16.77 1.07
C ALA A 351 0.17 -17.93 0.08
N ALA A 352 -0.35 -17.85 -1.14
CA ALA A 352 -0.09 -18.85 -2.17
C ALA A 352 1.40 -18.95 -2.56
N LEU A 353 2.10 -17.81 -2.61
CA LEU A 353 3.54 -17.73 -2.87
C LEU A 353 4.37 -18.20 -1.65
N ALA A 354 3.98 -17.83 -0.44
CA ALA A 354 4.64 -18.27 0.80
C ALA A 354 4.48 -19.78 1.04
N ALA A 355 3.34 -20.37 0.69
CA ALA A 355 3.14 -21.81 0.66
C ALA A 355 4.16 -22.54 -0.23
N ARG A 356 4.70 -21.83 -1.23
CA ARG A 356 5.71 -22.31 -2.19
C ARG A 356 7.12 -21.77 -1.90
N GLY A 357 7.35 -21.23 -0.71
CA GLY A 357 8.69 -20.87 -0.22
C GLY A 357 9.14 -19.44 -0.50
N ASN A 358 8.26 -18.55 -0.98
CA ASN A 358 8.62 -17.14 -1.17
C ASN A 358 8.69 -16.39 0.17
N ALA A 359 9.91 -16.19 0.67
CA ALA A 359 10.17 -15.54 1.96
C ALA A 359 9.82 -14.03 2.00
N GLU A 360 9.83 -13.35 0.85
CA GLU A 360 9.42 -11.93 0.75
C GLU A 360 7.89 -11.80 0.84
N ALA A 361 7.15 -12.71 0.19
CA ALA A 361 5.69 -12.79 0.34
C ALA A 361 5.28 -13.05 1.80
N GLN A 362 6.01 -13.93 2.49
CA GLN A 362 5.84 -14.18 3.92
C GLN A 362 6.13 -12.92 4.77
N TRP A 363 7.20 -12.19 4.43
CA TRP A 363 7.50 -10.91 5.07
C TRP A 363 6.38 -9.89 4.87
N TYR A 364 5.83 -9.79 3.65
CA TYR A 364 4.71 -8.89 3.37
C TYR A 364 3.48 -9.23 4.22
N LEU A 365 3.11 -10.50 4.33
CA LEU A 365 2.01 -10.96 5.19
C LEU A 365 2.19 -10.53 6.65
N LYS A 366 3.41 -10.66 7.17
CA LYS A 366 3.76 -10.23 8.53
C LYS A 366 3.69 -8.71 8.68
N ALA A 367 4.32 -7.97 7.76
CA ALA A 367 4.40 -6.50 7.79
C ALA A 367 3.00 -5.86 7.77
N THR A 368 2.13 -6.37 6.90
CA THR A 368 0.76 -5.89 6.70
C THR A 368 -0.25 -6.42 7.71
N ASN A 369 0.17 -7.29 8.63
CA ASN A 369 -0.71 -7.99 9.57
C ASN A 369 -1.82 -8.81 8.88
N THR A 370 -1.53 -9.37 7.71
CA THR A 370 -2.46 -10.22 6.93
C THR A 370 -2.08 -11.70 6.97
N ALA A 371 -1.07 -12.06 7.76
CA ALA A 371 -0.59 -13.43 7.93
C ALA A 371 -1.60 -14.39 8.56
N LYS A 372 -2.54 -13.88 9.37
CA LYS A 372 -3.59 -14.69 10.01
C LYS A 372 -4.56 -15.19 8.93
N PRO A 373 -4.69 -16.52 8.72
CA PRO A 373 -5.50 -17.07 7.64
C PRO A 373 -6.99 -16.75 7.79
N GLY A 374 -7.61 -16.31 6.70
CA GLY A 374 -9.07 -16.14 6.59
C GLY A 374 -9.68 -17.15 5.61
N GLY A 375 -10.60 -17.99 6.09
CA GLY A 375 -11.33 -18.96 5.25
C GLY A 375 -10.52 -20.22 4.88
N LEU A 376 -11.13 -21.07 4.05
CA LEU A 376 -10.63 -22.41 3.69
C LEU A 376 -9.24 -22.36 3.05
N ILE A 377 -9.11 -21.69 1.90
CA ILE A 377 -7.89 -21.80 1.08
C ILE A 377 -6.66 -21.17 1.74
N MET A 378 -6.85 -20.07 2.48
CA MET A 378 -5.77 -19.45 3.24
C MET A 378 -5.28 -20.36 4.36
N PHE A 379 -6.18 -21.14 5.00
CA PHE A 379 -5.79 -22.10 6.03
C PHE A 379 -4.92 -23.23 5.45
N VAL A 380 -5.22 -23.66 4.21
CA VAL A 380 -4.44 -24.64 3.46
C VAL A 380 -3.05 -24.07 3.13
N TRP A 381 -2.99 -22.85 2.58
CA TRP A 381 -1.72 -22.22 2.17
C TRP A 381 -0.86 -21.69 3.33
N ALA A 382 -1.41 -21.55 4.54
CA ALA A 382 -0.67 -21.04 5.68
C ALA A 382 0.63 -21.83 5.92
N ASN A 383 1.75 -21.12 5.92
CA ASN A 383 3.09 -21.66 6.12
C ASN A 383 3.82 -20.84 7.20
N PRO A 384 3.50 -21.01 8.49
CA PRO A 384 4.07 -20.20 9.57
C PRO A 384 5.57 -20.47 9.82
N ASP A 385 6.07 -21.61 9.35
CA ASP A 385 7.45 -22.04 9.57
C ASP A 385 8.43 -21.39 8.58
N LEU A 386 7.93 -20.80 7.49
CA LEU A 386 8.75 -20.02 6.57
C LEU A 386 9.20 -18.73 7.26
N GLU A 387 10.52 -18.56 7.37
CA GLU A 387 11.12 -17.35 7.92
C GLU A 387 10.87 -16.16 6.98
N PRO A 388 10.22 -15.08 7.44
CA PRO A 388 10.00 -13.88 6.63
C PRO A 388 11.32 -13.16 6.37
N LYS A 389 11.65 -12.90 5.09
CA LYS A 389 12.83 -12.11 4.70
C LYS A 389 12.39 -10.73 4.21
N ALA A 390 12.84 -9.69 4.90
CA ALA A 390 12.64 -8.31 4.44
C ALA A 390 13.37 -8.09 3.11
N PRO A 391 12.77 -7.31 2.18
CA PRO A 391 13.45 -6.86 0.97
C PRO A 391 14.69 -6.02 1.30
N GLU A 392 15.70 -6.08 0.43
CA GLU A 392 16.94 -5.30 0.57
C GLU A 392 16.78 -3.88 -0.02
N GLY A 393 17.65 -2.96 0.42
CA GLY A 393 17.69 -1.58 -0.08
C GLY A 393 16.55 -0.70 0.42
N SER A 394 16.22 0.34 -0.34
CA SER A 394 15.16 1.28 0.04
C SER A 394 13.76 0.64 0.00
N GLY A 395 13.60 -0.39 -0.84
CA GLY A 395 12.32 -1.02 -1.15
C GLY A 395 11.46 -0.29 -2.18
N GLY A 396 11.91 0.85 -2.72
CA GLY A 396 11.22 1.59 -3.79
C GLY A 396 11.26 0.87 -5.15
N GLY A 397 10.51 1.40 -6.12
CA GLY A 397 10.59 0.92 -7.50
C GLY A 397 9.71 1.69 -8.46
N ALA A 398 9.96 1.50 -9.77
CA ALA A 398 9.09 1.96 -10.85
C ALA A 398 8.54 0.77 -11.65
N PHE A 399 7.29 0.93 -12.06
CA PHE A 399 6.51 0.00 -12.86
C PHE A 399 6.00 0.79 -14.06
N VAL A 400 6.86 0.91 -15.07
CA VAL A 400 6.77 1.81 -16.22
C VAL A 400 5.56 1.46 -17.09
N ALA A 401 5.24 0.17 -17.26
CA ALA A 401 4.11 -0.27 -18.07
C ALA A 401 2.77 0.28 -17.55
N VAL A 402 2.56 0.17 -16.23
CA VAL A 402 1.35 0.66 -15.56
C VAL A 402 1.43 2.16 -15.20
N GLY A 403 2.63 2.72 -15.25
CA GLY A 403 2.90 4.12 -14.94
C GLY A 403 2.91 4.45 -13.46
N ASN A 404 3.31 3.52 -12.58
CA ASN A 404 3.34 3.74 -11.13
C ASN A 404 4.78 3.69 -10.61
N ALA A 405 5.13 4.54 -9.65
CA ALA A 405 6.42 4.50 -8.97
C ALA A 405 6.29 4.81 -7.49
N ALA A 406 7.19 4.26 -6.68
CA ALA A 406 7.30 4.55 -5.26
C ALA A 406 8.73 4.96 -4.89
N LEU A 407 8.84 6.04 -4.14
CA LEU A 407 10.08 6.58 -3.58
C LEU A 407 9.99 6.42 -2.06
N ARG A 408 10.99 5.76 -1.47
CA ARG A 408 11.00 5.43 -0.04
C ARG A 408 12.43 5.23 0.48
N ALA A 409 12.58 5.17 1.79
CA ALA A 409 13.87 5.10 2.49
C ALA A 409 13.94 3.90 3.46
N GLY A 410 13.39 2.76 3.06
CA GLY A 410 13.28 1.56 3.91
C GLY A 410 11.89 1.39 4.52
N PHE A 411 11.76 0.43 5.44
CA PHE A 411 10.49 0.03 6.07
C PHE A 411 10.40 0.45 7.54
N ASP A 412 11.30 1.30 8.03
CA ASP A 412 11.38 1.70 9.45
C ASP A 412 10.54 2.95 9.78
N GLY A 413 9.42 3.16 9.09
CA GLY A 413 8.51 4.28 9.34
C GLY A 413 8.83 5.58 8.57
N ALA A 414 9.83 5.57 7.70
CA ALA A 414 10.15 6.72 6.84
C ALA A 414 8.96 7.09 5.92
N PRO A 415 8.81 8.37 5.56
CA PRO A 415 7.81 8.78 4.57
C PRO A 415 7.94 8.01 3.25
N VAL A 416 6.79 7.73 2.62
CA VAL A 416 6.70 7.02 1.34
C VAL A 416 5.89 7.86 0.37
N LEU A 417 6.47 8.17 -0.78
CA LEU A 417 5.80 8.87 -1.86
C LEU A 417 5.46 7.86 -2.96
N ALA A 418 4.18 7.77 -3.32
CA ALA A 418 3.71 7.04 -4.48
C ALA A 418 3.32 8.01 -5.59
N VAL A 419 3.58 7.67 -6.83
CA VAL A 419 3.39 8.54 -8.01
C VAL A 419 2.74 7.75 -9.13
N LYS A 420 1.77 8.36 -9.81
CA LYS A 420 1.12 7.79 -10.99
C LYS A 420 1.21 8.71 -12.20
N SER A 421 1.75 8.19 -13.29
CA SER A 421 1.75 8.77 -14.63
C SER A 421 1.74 7.66 -15.67
N GLY A 422 0.55 7.11 -15.91
CA GLY A 422 0.27 6.13 -16.95
C GLY A 422 -0.98 5.31 -16.62
N PRO A 423 -1.30 4.28 -17.40
CA PRO A 423 -0.52 3.74 -18.51
C PRO A 423 -0.53 4.63 -19.75
N LYS A 424 0.44 4.42 -20.65
CA LYS A 424 0.59 5.25 -21.85
C LYS A 424 -0.43 4.92 -22.93
N THR A 425 -0.76 3.64 -23.10
CA THR A 425 -1.56 3.15 -24.23
C THR A 425 -2.72 2.25 -23.84
N ASP A 426 -2.58 1.51 -22.73
CA ASP A 426 -3.53 0.48 -22.35
C ASP A 426 -4.73 1.10 -21.63
N VAL A 427 -5.92 0.91 -22.18
CA VAL A 427 -7.16 1.36 -21.53
C VAL A 427 -7.52 0.37 -20.45
N VAL A 428 -7.58 0.86 -19.21
CA VAL A 428 -7.82 0.04 -18.01
C VAL A 428 -9.07 0.56 -17.30
N GLY A 429 -9.99 -0.35 -16.93
CA GLY A 429 -11.35 0.02 -16.52
C GLY A 429 -11.46 0.82 -15.20
N HIS A 430 -10.52 0.61 -14.28
CA HIS A 430 -10.52 1.18 -12.93
C HIS A 430 -9.55 2.35 -12.74
N ASN A 431 -8.99 2.89 -13.83
CA ASN A 431 -8.14 4.09 -13.78
C ASN A 431 -8.96 5.37 -13.74
N HIS A 432 -8.34 6.43 -13.22
CA HIS A 432 -8.91 7.76 -13.10
C HIS A 432 -8.16 8.77 -13.98
N PHE A 433 -8.62 10.02 -13.97
CA PHE A 433 -7.99 11.16 -14.63
C PHE A 433 -6.87 11.75 -13.74
N ASP A 434 -5.96 10.87 -13.30
CA ASP A 434 -4.99 11.08 -12.21
C ASP A 434 -3.52 11.09 -12.67
N HIS A 435 -3.25 11.34 -13.95
CA HIS A 435 -1.87 11.33 -14.44
C HIS A 435 -1.04 12.49 -13.83
N ASN A 436 0.24 12.20 -13.58
CA ASN A 436 1.15 13.00 -12.75
C ASN A 436 0.68 13.23 -11.30
N SER A 437 -0.33 12.50 -10.80
CA SER A 437 -0.70 12.55 -9.38
C SER A 437 0.38 11.91 -8.50
N PHE A 438 0.43 12.34 -7.24
CA PHE A 438 1.23 11.70 -6.19
C PHE A 438 0.44 11.62 -4.89
N ILE A 439 0.80 10.69 -4.01
CA ILE A 439 0.33 10.65 -2.63
C ILE A 439 1.50 10.40 -1.69
N LEU A 440 1.39 10.89 -0.46
CA LEU A 440 2.47 10.84 0.54
C LEU A 440 1.94 10.21 1.82
N SER A 441 2.55 9.10 2.23
CA SER A 441 2.37 8.53 3.55
C SER A 441 3.50 9.00 4.47
N ALA A 442 3.17 9.50 5.65
CA ALA A 442 4.12 9.82 6.71
C ALA A 442 3.48 9.58 8.07
N PHE A 443 4.28 9.17 9.06
CA PHE A 443 3.81 8.94 10.44
C PHE A 443 2.56 8.05 10.54
N GLY A 444 2.45 7.05 9.65
CA GLY A 444 1.36 6.09 9.60
C GLY A 444 0.07 6.59 8.94
N GLU A 445 0.10 7.73 8.24
CA GLU A 445 -1.07 8.33 7.61
C GLU A 445 -0.76 8.78 6.18
N TRP A 446 -1.72 8.63 5.26
CA TRP A 446 -1.66 9.21 3.91
C TRP A 446 -2.06 10.69 3.96
N ILE A 447 -1.09 11.55 4.27
CA ILE A 447 -1.31 12.98 4.57
C ILE A 447 -1.49 13.85 3.32
N ALA A 448 -0.89 13.46 2.19
CA ALA A 448 -1.31 13.91 0.87
C ALA A 448 -2.13 12.78 0.25
N ALA A 449 -3.46 12.89 0.35
CA ALA A 449 -4.39 11.80 0.13
C ALA A 449 -4.88 11.72 -1.32
N ASP A 450 -5.53 10.60 -1.65
CA ASP A 450 -6.30 10.42 -2.88
C ASP A 450 -7.72 9.94 -2.49
N PRO A 451 -8.78 10.41 -3.17
CA PRO A 451 -10.16 10.03 -2.86
C PRO A 451 -10.42 8.51 -2.98
N GLY A 452 -9.62 7.80 -3.78
CA GLY A 452 -9.74 6.36 -3.97
C GLY A 452 -11.01 5.98 -4.72
N TYR A 453 -11.66 4.92 -4.25
CA TYR A 453 -12.74 4.24 -4.97
C TYR A 453 -13.85 5.15 -5.52
N ARG A 454 -14.16 5.02 -6.82
CA ARG A 454 -15.18 5.84 -7.50
C ARG A 454 -16.56 5.79 -6.85
N SER A 455 -17.22 6.93 -6.82
CA SER A 455 -18.67 7.00 -6.62
C SER A 455 -19.39 6.66 -7.93
N TYR A 456 -20.36 5.73 -7.87
CA TYR A 456 -21.05 5.24 -9.07
C TYR A 456 -22.28 6.07 -9.42
N TYR A 457 -23.01 6.57 -8.42
CA TYR A 457 -24.37 7.09 -8.59
C TYR A 457 -24.52 8.57 -8.26
N ASN A 458 -23.67 9.15 -7.41
CA ASN A 458 -23.67 10.59 -7.12
C ASN A 458 -22.75 11.32 -8.12
N PRO A 459 -23.26 12.19 -9.01
CA PRO A 459 -22.45 12.83 -10.04
C PRO A 459 -21.34 13.73 -9.50
N ALA A 460 -21.58 14.46 -8.41
CA ALA A 460 -20.59 15.37 -7.84
C ALA A 460 -19.45 14.58 -7.17
N GLU A 461 -19.79 13.55 -6.39
CA GLU A 461 -18.79 12.63 -5.85
C GLU A 461 -18.06 11.85 -6.94
N ARG A 462 -18.74 11.46 -8.00
CA ARG A 462 -18.12 10.75 -9.12
C ARG A 462 -17.10 11.62 -9.83
N LEU A 463 -17.45 12.89 -10.08
CA LEU A 463 -16.53 13.86 -10.65
C LEU A 463 -15.30 14.01 -9.75
N TYR A 464 -15.48 14.12 -8.44
CA TYR A 464 -14.36 14.26 -7.52
C TYR A 464 -13.49 12.99 -7.43
N THR A 465 -14.11 11.81 -7.34
CA THR A 465 -13.40 10.53 -7.16
C THR A 465 -12.73 10.01 -8.43
N THR A 466 -13.04 10.55 -9.61
CA THR A 466 -12.46 10.07 -10.87
C THR A 466 -11.85 11.17 -11.74
N GLY A 467 -12.29 12.42 -11.57
CA GLY A 467 -11.85 13.59 -12.31
C GLY A 467 -10.60 14.21 -11.71
N THR A 468 -9.90 14.99 -12.53
CA THR A 468 -8.59 15.57 -12.16
C THR A 468 -8.67 16.45 -10.92
N VAL A 469 -9.83 17.08 -10.67
CA VAL A 469 -10.07 17.93 -9.49
C VAL A 469 -9.86 17.22 -8.14
N GLY A 470 -10.01 15.89 -8.07
CA GLY A 470 -9.82 15.14 -6.82
C GLY A 470 -8.41 14.58 -6.61
N HIS A 471 -7.47 14.83 -7.52
CA HIS A 471 -6.13 14.23 -7.47
C HIS A 471 -5.04 15.29 -7.27
N ASN A 472 -3.92 14.90 -6.66
CA ASN A 472 -2.77 15.78 -6.39
C ASN A 472 -1.97 16.06 -7.67
N THR A 473 -2.59 16.71 -8.63
CA THR A 473 -2.03 17.05 -9.96
C THR A 473 -2.41 18.49 -10.33
N VAL A 474 -2.41 18.82 -11.62
CA VAL A 474 -2.62 20.19 -12.11
C VAL A 474 -3.96 20.32 -12.84
N MET A 475 -4.73 21.36 -12.51
CA MET A 475 -5.87 21.83 -13.31
C MET A 475 -5.47 23.04 -14.16
N VAL A 476 -6.03 23.13 -15.38
CA VAL A 476 -5.85 24.27 -16.29
C VAL A 476 -7.15 25.08 -16.33
N ASP A 477 -7.10 26.37 -16.02
CA ASP A 477 -8.28 27.25 -15.94
C ASP A 477 -9.43 26.67 -15.10
N ASN A 478 -9.45 26.96 -13.79
CA ASN A 478 -10.44 26.39 -12.86
C ASN A 478 -11.90 26.65 -13.24
N ALA A 479 -12.52 25.67 -13.86
CA ALA A 479 -13.90 25.69 -14.31
C ALA A 479 -14.64 24.44 -13.82
N ILE A 480 -15.13 24.51 -12.59
CA ILE A 480 -16.10 23.57 -12.00
C ILE A 480 -17.46 24.25 -11.94
N ALA A 481 -18.54 23.53 -12.25
CA ALA A 481 -19.89 24.05 -12.08
C ALA A 481 -20.17 24.39 -10.61
N ALA A 482 -21.02 25.40 -10.35
CA ALA A 482 -21.32 25.87 -8.98
C ALA A 482 -21.91 24.77 -8.06
N ASN A 483 -22.49 23.73 -8.64
CA ASN A 483 -23.05 22.56 -7.96
C ASN A 483 -22.09 21.35 -7.94
N GLY A 484 -20.84 21.48 -8.39
CA GLY A 484 -19.83 20.42 -8.37
C GLY A 484 -20.03 19.29 -9.40
N SER A 485 -20.90 19.43 -10.41
CA SER A 485 -21.29 18.30 -11.26
C SER A 485 -20.55 18.16 -12.60
N THR A 486 -19.77 19.16 -13.03
CA THR A 486 -18.99 19.11 -14.29
C THR A 486 -17.70 19.91 -14.15
N GLU A 487 -16.63 19.45 -14.80
CA GLU A 487 -15.36 20.17 -14.92
C GLU A 487 -14.94 20.41 -16.38
N SER A 488 -14.13 21.44 -16.60
CA SER A 488 -13.36 21.62 -17.83
C SER A 488 -11.93 22.04 -17.49
N GLY A 489 -10.97 21.68 -18.34
CA GLY A 489 -9.55 21.96 -18.11
C GLY A 489 -8.83 20.95 -17.20
N GLY A 490 -9.53 19.88 -16.81
CA GLY A 490 -8.92 18.64 -16.31
C GLY A 490 -8.48 17.73 -17.46
N GLN A 491 -8.03 16.53 -17.10
CA GLN A 491 -7.68 15.48 -18.04
C GLN A 491 -8.95 14.84 -18.62
N VAL A 492 -8.90 14.44 -19.89
CA VAL A 492 -10.01 13.85 -20.66
C VAL A 492 -9.71 12.44 -21.15
N GLU A 493 -8.47 11.98 -20.98
CA GLU A 493 -8.03 10.62 -21.30
C GLU A 493 -7.44 9.94 -20.05
N VAL A 494 -7.83 8.69 -19.81
CA VAL A 494 -7.26 7.81 -18.75
C VAL A 494 -5.98 7.09 -19.20
N THR A 495 -5.45 7.49 -20.36
CA THR A 495 -4.20 7.02 -20.95
C THR A 495 -3.40 8.21 -21.48
N GLY A 496 -2.13 7.98 -21.82
CA GLY A 496 -1.25 8.99 -22.41
C GLY A 496 -0.29 9.64 -21.41
N GLY A 497 -0.47 9.37 -20.12
CA GLY A 497 0.56 9.60 -19.11
C GLY A 497 1.71 8.58 -19.24
N GLU A 498 2.93 8.98 -18.89
CA GLU A 498 4.06 8.05 -18.84
C GLU A 498 5.12 8.42 -17.80
N LEU A 499 5.73 7.41 -17.20
CA LEU A 499 6.95 7.55 -16.41
C LEU A 499 8.16 7.57 -17.35
N LEU A 500 8.89 8.69 -17.35
CA LEU A 500 10.06 8.90 -18.20
C LEU A 500 11.37 8.48 -17.55
N TYR A 501 11.43 8.55 -16.22
CA TYR A 501 12.67 8.32 -15.48
C TYR A 501 12.38 7.91 -14.04
N TYR A 502 13.20 7.01 -13.52
CA TYR A 502 13.24 6.63 -12.11
C TYR A 502 14.69 6.45 -11.66
N PHE A 503 15.00 6.91 -10.46
CA PHE A 503 16.29 6.72 -9.81
C PHE A 503 16.09 6.56 -8.32
N ASP A 504 16.86 5.67 -7.69
CA ASP A 504 16.80 5.39 -6.27
C ASP A 504 18.22 5.32 -5.68
N GLY A 505 18.69 6.47 -5.19
CA GLY A 505 20.05 6.66 -4.68
C GLY A 505 20.18 6.54 -3.17
N ALA A 506 21.40 6.80 -2.69
CA ALA A 506 21.71 6.81 -1.26
C ALA A 506 21.17 8.08 -0.58
N GLY A 507 21.33 9.25 -1.20
CA GLY A 507 20.87 10.53 -0.67
C GLY A 507 19.46 10.90 -1.14
N TYR A 508 19.21 10.70 -2.44
CA TYR A 508 17.95 11.09 -3.08
C TYR A 508 17.33 9.96 -3.90
N ALA A 509 16.01 9.96 -4.00
CA ALA A 509 15.28 9.24 -5.06
C ALA A 509 14.59 10.24 -5.99
N LYS A 510 14.40 9.87 -7.26
CA LYS A 510 13.83 10.75 -8.27
C LYS A 510 12.88 10.00 -9.19
N VAL A 511 11.77 10.64 -9.55
CA VAL A 511 10.89 10.19 -10.64
C VAL A 511 10.50 11.36 -11.55
N VAL A 512 10.26 11.06 -12.83
CA VAL A 512 9.73 12.02 -13.80
C VAL A 512 8.51 11.42 -14.49
N GLY A 513 7.37 12.10 -14.39
CA GLY A 513 6.15 11.79 -15.12
C GLY A 513 5.86 12.83 -16.22
N ARG A 514 5.14 12.43 -17.26
CA ARG A 514 4.70 13.30 -18.36
C ARG A 514 3.23 13.04 -18.68
N ALA A 515 2.43 14.10 -18.74
CA ALA A 515 0.98 13.98 -18.98
C ALA A 515 0.32 15.09 -19.83
N PRO A 516 0.98 15.75 -20.83
CA PRO A 516 0.27 16.75 -21.64
C PRO A 516 -0.80 16.12 -22.54
N SER A 517 -0.61 14.86 -22.95
CA SER A 517 -1.51 14.15 -23.86
C SER A 517 -2.81 13.67 -23.21
N THR A 518 -2.93 13.82 -21.89
CA THR A 518 -4.12 13.40 -21.14
C THR A 518 -5.17 14.49 -21.08
N TYR A 519 -4.81 15.73 -21.43
CA TYR A 519 -5.71 16.89 -21.51
C TYR A 519 -6.26 17.06 -22.93
N ASP A 520 -7.27 17.93 -23.07
CA ASP A 520 -7.83 18.30 -24.37
C ASP A 520 -6.74 18.61 -25.41
N ALA A 521 -6.90 18.05 -26.62
CA ALA A 521 -5.92 18.18 -27.67
C ALA A 521 -5.62 19.66 -27.98
N GLY A 522 -4.36 20.08 -27.78
CA GLY A 522 -3.89 21.45 -28.00
C GLY A 522 -4.03 22.38 -26.80
N LEU A 523 -4.57 21.93 -25.66
CA LEU A 523 -4.59 22.69 -24.42
C LEU A 523 -3.17 22.84 -23.84
N LEU A 524 -2.47 21.72 -23.64
CA LEU A 524 -1.09 21.69 -23.16
C LEU A 524 -0.14 21.19 -24.25
N SER A 525 1.04 21.81 -24.32
CA SER A 525 2.19 21.40 -25.13
C SER A 525 3.25 20.69 -24.31
N ALA A 526 3.28 20.90 -22.99
CA ALA A 526 4.14 20.20 -22.04
C ALA A 526 3.48 20.15 -20.66
N PHE A 527 3.65 19.03 -19.97
CA PHE A 527 3.40 18.87 -18.54
C PHE A 527 4.30 17.73 -18.04
N ASP A 528 5.52 18.10 -17.66
CA ASP A 528 6.47 17.19 -17.03
C ASP A 528 6.51 17.51 -15.53
N ARG A 529 6.34 16.48 -14.69
CA ARG A 529 6.46 16.59 -13.23
C ARG A 529 7.69 15.82 -12.78
N ARG A 530 8.64 16.48 -12.13
CA ARG A 530 9.82 15.87 -11.52
C ARG A 530 9.68 15.89 -10.03
N ILE A 531 9.85 14.74 -9.38
CA ILE A 531 9.80 14.66 -7.93
C ILE A 531 11.12 14.12 -7.42
N LEU A 532 11.72 14.84 -6.46
CA LEU A 532 12.94 14.47 -5.77
C LEU A 532 12.60 14.21 -4.30
N TYR A 533 12.86 13.00 -3.80
CA TYR A 533 12.71 12.65 -2.39
C TYR A 533 14.08 12.69 -1.72
N ALA A 534 14.26 13.63 -0.80
CA ALA A 534 15.46 13.81 0.01
C ALA A 534 15.34 12.90 1.24
N LYS A 535 15.96 11.72 1.21
CA LYS A 535 15.64 10.61 2.12
C LYS A 535 16.13 10.80 3.57
N PRO A 536 15.28 10.71 4.61
CA PRO A 536 13.83 10.52 4.60
C PRO A 536 13.02 11.83 4.79
N ASP A 537 13.70 12.97 4.74
CA ASP A 537 13.28 14.23 5.39
C ASP A 537 12.17 14.99 4.64
N LEU A 538 12.24 15.13 3.32
CA LEU A 538 11.25 15.94 2.56
C LEU A 538 11.17 15.57 1.07
N VAL A 539 10.09 15.99 0.42
CA VAL A 539 9.85 15.83 -1.02
C VAL A 539 9.84 17.18 -1.72
N VAL A 540 10.52 17.31 -2.86
CA VAL A 540 10.45 18.49 -3.74
C VAL A 540 9.83 18.12 -5.08
N VAL A 541 8.78 18.83 -5.47
CA VAL A 541 8.04 18.65 -6.73
C VAL A 541 8.34 19.84 -7.64
N PHE A 542 8.71 19.55 -8.89
CA PHE A 542 8.90 20.54 -9.95
C PHE A 542 7.93 20.25 -11.10
N ASP A 543 7.00 21.17 -11.38
CA ASP A 543 6.11 21.10 -12.53
C ASP A 543 6.54 22.06 -13.62
N GLU A 544 6.60 21.55 -14.84
CA GLU A 544 6.94 22.31 -16.04
C GLU A 544 5.81 22.20 -17.04
N ILE A 545 5.07 23.31 -17.15
CA ILE A 545 3.82 23.35 -17.89
C ILE A 545 3.96 24.40 -18.98
N ALA A 546 3.55 24.06 -20.20
CA ALA A 546 3.50 25.00 -21.30
C ALA A 546 2.28 24.78 -22.17
N ALA A 547 1.67 25.87 -22.66
CA ALA A 547 0.49 25.88 -23.49
C ALA A 547 0.64 26.86 -24.67
N PRO A 548 -0.07 26.65 -25.80
CA PRO A 548 -0.07 27.59 -26.93
C PRO A 548 -0.63 28.98 -26.57
N ALA A 549 -1.61 29.02 -25.66
CA ALA A 549 -2.26 30.22 -25.14
C ALA A 549 -1.94 30.42 -23.64
N ALA A 550 -2.27 31.59 -23.11
CA ALA A 550 -2.05 31.88 -21.69
C ALA A 550 -3.22 31.32 -20.87
N HIS A 551 -2.91 30.54 -19.84
CA HIS A 551 -3.86 29.89 -18.94
C HIS A 551 -3.42 30.07 -17.49
N SER A 552 -4.36 29.94 -16.55
CA SER A 552 -4.03 29.81 -15.13
C SER A 552 -3.81 28.33 -14.81
N TYR A 553 -2.78 28.01 -14.04
CA TYR A 553 -2.49 26.64 -13.63
C TYR A 553 -2.68 26.51 -12.13
N SER A 554 -3.33 25.44 -11.72
CA SER A 554 -3.68 25.17 -10.33
C SER A 554 -2.98 23.90 -9.85
N PHE A 555 -2.02 24.04 -8.94
CA PHE A 555 -1.44 22.91 -8.20
C PHE A 555 -2.42 22.50 -7.09
N LEU A 556 -2.82 21.24 -7.07
CA LEU A 556 -3.77 20.70 -6.09
C LEU A 556 -3.08 19.78 -5.09
N LEU A 557 -3.51 19.86 -3.84
CA LEU A 557 -3.09 18.96 -2.76
C LEU A 557 -4.29 18.61 -1.87
N HIS A 558 -4.50 17.35 -1.57
CA HIS A 558 -5.69 16.85 -0.88
C HIS A 558 -5.34 16.36 0.52
N ALA A 559 -6.16 16.72 1.50
CA ALA A 559 -6.08 16.18 2.84
C ALA A 559 -6.91 14.89 2.95
N PRO A 560 -6.62 14.00 3.92
CA PRO A 560 -7.53 12.91 4.23
C PRO A 560 -8.91 13.43 4.67
N PRO A 561 -9.98 12.60 4.66
CA PRO A 561 -11.34 13.01 5.03
C PRO A 561 -11.46 13.75 6.38
N THR A 562 -10.65 13.37 7.37
CA THR A 562 -10.62 14.01 8.69
C THR A 562 -9.60 15.15 8.80
N GLY A 563 -8.89 15.46 7.72
CA GLY A 563 -7.83 16.45 7.71
C GLY A 563 -8.34 17.88 7.48
N LYS A 564 -7.47 18.84 7.80
CA LYS A 564 -7.73 20.28 7.61
C LYS A 564 -6.52 20.97 6.99
N PHE A 565 -6.76 22.15 6.42
CA PHE A 565 -5.71 23.03 5.91
C PHE A 565 -5.67 24.34 6.69
N GLU A 566 -4.46 24.80 6.98
CA GLU A 566 -4.19 26.10 7.58
C GLU A 566 -3.30 26.91 6.64
N VAL A 567 -3.70 28.14 6.33
CA VAL A 567 -2.85 29.08 5.57
C VAL A 567 -1.88 29.72 6.56
N ALA A 568 -0.59 29.56 6.31
CA ALA A 568 0.47 30.19 7.11
C ALA A 568 1.08 31.36 6.34
N ALA A 569 1.56 32.37 7.08
CA ALA A 569 2.09 33.60 6.50
C ALA A 569 3.63 33.67 6.52
N ASP A 570 4.29 32.60 6.99
CA ASP A 570 5.71 32.62 7.36
C ASP A 570 6.63 32.18 6.21
N GLY A 571 6.13 31.37 5.28
CA GLY A 571 6.83 30.92 4.07
C GLY A 571 6.16 31.30 2.74
N PRO A 572 6.82 31.05 1.59
CA PRO A 572 6.30 31.36 0.26
C PRO A 572 5.05 30.52 -0.04
N ALA A 573 3.90 31.21 -0.08
CA ALA A 573 2.58 30.60 -0.31
C ALA A 573 2.36 29.35 0.56
N GLU A 574 2.70 29.43 1.85
CA GLU A 574 2.67 28.27 2.74
C GLU A 574 1.24 27.81 3.07
N MET A 575 1.03 26.49 3.03
CA MET A 575 -0.12 25.83 3.66
C MET A 575 0.33 24.65 4.49
N ARG A 576 -0.37 24.41 5.61
CA ARG A 576 -0.17 23.24 6.47
C ARG A 576 -1.37 22.32 6.37
N THR A 577 -1.15 21.07 5.97
CA THR A 577 -2.13 20.00 6.08
C THR A 577 -1.99 19.34 7.44
N LEU A 578 -3.09 19.19 8.16
CA LEU A 578 -3.13 18.52 9.47
C LEU A 578 -4.01 17.28 9.35
N GLY A 579 -3.42 16.11 9.56
CA GLY A 579 -4.08 14.83 9.72
C GLY A 579 -4.15 14.44 11.19
N GLN A 580 -4.46 13.16 11.47
CA GLN A 580 -4.55 12.68 12.86
C GLN A 580 -3.18 12.49 13.52
N ASN A 581 -2.22 11.92 12.79
CA ASN A 581 -0.88 11.61 13.31
C ASN A 581 0.21 12.36 12.55
N ALA A 582 -0.10 12.81 11.34
CA ALA A 582 0.83 13.51 10.47
C ALA A 582 0.41 14.96 10.22
N LYS A 583 1.39 15.83 10.03
CA LYS A 583 1.23 17.13 9.40
C LYS A 583 2.12 17.21 8.16
N LEU A 584 1.75 18.08 7.24
CA LEU A 584 2.53 18.37 6.04
C LEU A 584 2.63 19.88 5.83
N GLU A 585 3.83 20.42 5.92
CA GLU A 585 4.09 21.82 5.55
C GLU A 585 4.39 21.87 4.06
N THR A 586 3.62 22.66 3.31
CA THR A 586 3.76 22.83 1.86
C THR A 586 4.14 24.26 1.55
N TYR A 587 5.30 24.45 0.94
CA TYR A 587 5.78 25.73 0.43
C TYR A 587 5.79 25.69 -1.09
N LEU A 588 5.29 26.73 -1.75
CA LEU A 588 5.22 26.77 -3.21
C LEU A 588 5.72 28.10 -3.77
N VAL A 589 6.59 28.00 -4.77
CA VAL A 589 7.00 29.13 -5.60
C VAL A 589 6.68 28.86 -7.06
N SER A 590 6.50 29.93 -7.83
CA SER A 590 6.09 29.87 -9.22
C SER A 590 6.83 30.92 -10.03
N SER A 591 7.21 30.58 -11.26
CA SER A 591 7.82 31.51 -12.21
C SER A 591 6.85 32.59 -12.73
N SER A 592 5.55 32.38 -12.53
CA SER A 592 4.48 33.38 -12.70
C SER A 592 3.90 33.73 -11.32
N PRO A 593 3.57 34.99 -11.01
CA PRO A 593 2.94 35.34 -9.73
C PRO A 593 1.67 34.50 -9.49
N LEU A 594 1.38 34.17 -8.22
CA LEU A 594 0.09 33.57 -7.89
C LEU A 594 -1.05 34.58 -8.11
N ALA A 595 -2.21 34.07 -8.50
CA ALA A 595 -3.42 34.86 -8.62
C ALA A 595 -3.84 35.43 -7.26
N SER A 596 -4.50 36.59 -7.27
CA SER A 596 -4.93 37.25 -6.03
C SER A 596 -5.80 36.36 -5.15
N GLY A 597 -5.46 36.28 -3.87
CA GLY A 597 -6.16 35.49 -2.86
C GLY A 597 -5.73 34.02 -2.78
N TYR A 598 -4.72 33.59 -3.54
CA TYR A 598 -4.13 32.25 -3.43
C TYR A 598 -2.86 32.24 -2.58
N PRO A 599 -2.58 31.13 -1.87
CA PRO A 599 -3.30 29.85 -1.90
C PRO A 599 -4.58 29.82 -1.06
N LYS A 600 -5.42 28.78 -1.26
CA LYS A 600 -6.70 28.61 -0.54
C LYS A 600 -6.99 27.15 -0.20
N SER A 601 -7.65 26.94 0.95
CA SER A 601 -8.37 25.70 1.23
C SER A 601 -9.78 25.77 0.64
N LEU A 602 -10.22 24.67 0.05
CA LEU A 602 -11.49 24.51 -0.65
C LEU A 602 -12.14 23.17 -0.29
N SER A 603 -13.43 23.05 -0.60
CA SER A 603 -14.19 21.80 -0.55
C SER A 603 -14.97 21.64 -1.85
N HIS A 604 -15.14 20.40 -2.31
CA HIS A 604 -15.94 20.13 -3.50
C HIS A 604 -17.41 19.93 -3.13
N THR A 605 -18.27 20.80 -3.66
CA THR A 605 -19.71 20.75 -3.39
C THR A 605 -20.30 19.39 -3.72
N GLY A 606 -20.93 18.74 -2.75
CA GLY A 606 -21.54 17.41 -2.91
C GLY A 606 -20.56 16.23 -2.81
N ALA A 607 -19.28 16.50 -2.47
CA ALA A 607 -18.25 15.49 -2.23
C ALA A 607 -17.40 15.81 -0.98
N GLU A 608 -17.95 16.58 -0.05
CA GLU A 608 -17.26 17.09 1.15
C GLU A 608 -16.74 15.95 2.06
N LYS A 609 -17.38 14.77 2.00
CA LYS A 609 -16.98 13.58 2.76
C LYS A 609 -15.57 13.06 2.44
N TYR A 610 -14.99 13.45 1.31
CA TYR A 610 -13.63 13.04 0.93
C TYR A 610 -12.55 13.98 1.47
N GLY A 611 -12.92 15.03 2.20
CA GLY A 611 -11.99 15.97 2.81
C GLY A 611 -11.78 17.25 1.98
N PRO A 612 -11.13 18.26 2.56
CA PRO A 612 -10.79 19.49 1.85
C PRO A 612 -9.57 19.30 0.93
N TYR A 613 -9.39 20.24 0.01
CA TYR A 613 -8.20 20.34 -0.82
C TYR A 613 -7.65 21.76 -0.84
N ALA A 614 -6.34 21.88 -1.02
CA ALA A 614 -5.62 23.12 -1.21
C ALA A 614 -5.37 23.40 -2.69
N GLU A 615 -5.44 24.67 -3.06
CA GLU A 615 -5.16 25.14 -4.41
C GLU A 615 -4.13 26.28 -4.37
N TRP A 616 -3.10 26.17 -5.22
CA TRP A 616 -2.20 27.27 -5.59
C TRP A 616 -2.39 27.60 -7.07
N ARG A 617 -2.96 28.77 -7.36
CA ARG A 617 -3.27 29.18 -8.73
C ARG A 617 -2.34 30.26 -9.24
N THR A 618 -1.76 30.10 -10.42
CA THR A 618 -0.96 31.14 -11.07
C THR A 618 -1.82 32.23 -11.71
N ALA A 619 -1.25 33.42 -11.90
CA ALA A 619 -1.73 34.36 -12.91
C ALA A 619 -1.59 33.74 -14.32
N PRO A 620 -2.42 34.14 -15.30
CA PRO A 620 -2.38 33.56 -16.65
C PRO A 620 -1.01 33.69 -17.31
N ALA A 621 -0.46 32.56 -17.75
CA ALA A 621 0.83 32.49 -18.44
C ALA A 621 0.85 31.38 -19.49
N LYS A 622 1.72 31.51 -20.50
CA LYS A 622 1.91 30.46 -21.52
C LYS A 622 2.79 29.31 -21.05
N ALA A 623 3.69 29.59 -20.10
CA ALA A 623 4.54 28.60 -19.51
C ALA A 623 4.80 28.99 -18.05
N VAL A 624 4.82 27.98 -17.18
CA VAL A 624 5.12 28.14 -15.76
C VAL A 624 6.03 27.01 -15.28
N THR A 625 6.91 27.35 -14.36
CA THR A 625 7.58 26.40 -13.48
C THR A 625 7.01 26.57 -12.09
N LEU A 626 6.50 25.49 -11.51
CA LEU A 626 6.10 25.44 -10.10
C LEU A 626 7.13 24.60 -9.34
N ALA A 627 7.60 25.07 -8.19
CA ALA A 627 8.41 24.27 -7.28
C ALA A 627 7.72 24.23 -5.92
N ALA A 628 7.42 23.02 -5.43
CA ALA A 628 6.79 22.80 -4.14
C ALA A 628 7.68 21.93 -3.25
N ALA A 629 7.88 22.34 -2.00
CA ALA A 629 8.52 21.53 -0.97
C ALA A 629 7.44 21.01 -0.01
N LEU A 630 7.43 19.70 0.21
CA LEU A 630 6.51 18.98 1.08
C LEU A 630 7.31 18.42 2.26
N VAL A 631 7.12 19.01 3.44
CA VAL A 631 7.86 18.66 4.65
C VAL A 631 6.95 17.90 5.61
N PRO A 632 7.04 16.55 5.67
CA PRO A 632 6.26 15.77 6.59
C PRO A 632 6.74 15.98 8.03
N GLY A 633 5.81 16.08 8.96
CA GLY A 633 6.07 16.15 10.39
C GLY A 633 5.05 15.35 11.18
N ARG A 634 5.34 15.10 12.46
CA ARG A 634 4.37 14.51 13.38
C ARG A 634 3.35 15.57 13.76
N ASN A 635 2.07 15.22 13.71
CA ASN A 635 1.02 16.00 14.36
C ASN A 635 0.77 15.41 15.75
N THR A 636 0.95 16.22 16.79
CA THR A 636 0.81 15.79 18.19
C THR A 636 -0.35 16.52 18.83
N HIS A 637 -1.43 15.79 19.12
CA HIS A 637 -2.60 16.32 19.82
C HIS A 637 -2.39 16.23 21.33
N ILE A 638 -2.03 17.36 21.95
CA ILE A 638 -1.83 17.46 23.40
C ILE A 638 -2.99 18.17 24.11
N ALA A 639 -3.97 18.67 23.37
CA ALA A 639 -5.21 19.25 23.87
C ALA A 639 -6.35 18.97 22.86
N LEU A 640 -7.60 18.90 23.35
CA LEU A 640 -8.78 18.72 22.51
C LEU A 640 -9.04 19.99 21.70
N ASP A 641 -9.32 19.86 20.40
CA ASP A 641 -9.60 21.01 19.51
C ASP A 641 -10.97 21.67 19.78
N ASN A 642 -11.94 20.92 20.31
CA ASN A 642 -13.32 21.37 20.52
C ASN A 642 -13.90 20.83 21.85
N PRO A 643 -13.30 21.15 23.01
CA PRO A 643 -13.62 20.52 24.29
C PRO A 643 -15.07 20.73 24.77
N GLY A 644 -15.70 21.85 24.40
CA GLY A 644 -17.07 22.23 24.79
C GLY A 644 -18.10 22.18 23.66
N PHE A 645 -17.81 21.49 22.54
CA PHE A 645 -18.76 21.37 21.41
C PHE A 645 -19.18 22.71 20.76
N GLU A 646 -18.43 23.79 21.00
CA GLU A 646 -18.67 25.14 20.47
C GLU A 646 -18.71 25.18 18.94
N ASN A 647 -17.91 24.31 18.32
CA ASN A 647 -17.90 24.12 16.86
C ASN A 647 -18.69 22.88 16.44
N GLY A 648 -19.83 22.64 17.09
CA GLY A 648 -20.65 21.46 16.87
C GLY A 648 -19.94 20.18 17.29
N LEU A 649 -20.08 19.12 16.49
CA LEU A 649 -19.41 17.83 16.73
C LEU A 649 -18.00 17.75 16.12
N THR A 650 -17.39 18.89 15.73
CA THR A 650 -16.00 18.88 15.24
C THR A 650 -15.09 18.24 16.29
N SER A 651 -14.18 17.35 15.87
CA SER A 651 -13.30 16.54 16.76
C SER A 651 -14.01 15.55 17.70
N TRP A 652 -15.33 15.35 17.55
CA TRP A 652 -16.12 14.37 18.31
C TRP A 652 -16.92 13.46 17.37
N THR A 653 -16.53 12.19 17.28
CA THR A 653 -17.19 11.21 16.41
C THR A 653 -18.27 10.44 17.18
N PRO A 654 -19.55 10.53 16.82
CA PRO A 654 -20.57 9.62 17.35
C PRO A 654 -20.32 8.19 16.84
N ARG A 655 -20.61 7.18 17.66
CA ARG A 655 -20.38 5.76 17.29
C ARG A 655 -21.25 5.30 16.12
N GLU A 656 -22.46 5.84 16.00
CA GLU A 656 -23.42 5.54 14.94
C GLU A 656 -24.14 6.84 14.56
N ASP A 657 -24.48 7.00 13.28
CA ASP A 657 -25.17 8.19 12.73
C ASP A 657 -26.68 8.08 12.99
N GLU A 658 -27.05 7.93 14.26
CA GLU A 658 -28.44 8.02 14.71
C GLU A 658 -28.72 9.49 15.07
N GLU A 659 -29.89 10.02 14.70
CA GLU A 659 -30.35 11.39 15.03
C GLU A 659 -30.41 11.69 16.56
N THR A 660 -29.85 10.81 17.39
CA THR A 660 -29.73 10.86 18.84
C THR A 660 -28.56 11.71 19.33
N HIS A 661 -27.55 11.98 18.50
CA HIS A 661 -26.33 12.73 18.87
C HIS A 661 -26.28 14.09 18.19
N MET A 662 -26.07 15.16 18.96
CA MET A 662 -26.00 16.52 18.42
C MET A 662 -25.27 17.47 19.35
N ALA A 663 -24.81 18.61 18.83
CA ALA A 663 -24.46 19.75 19.67
C ALA A 663 -25.75 20.52 20.04
N ASP A 664 -25.86 20.92 21.30
CA ASP A 664 -26.99 21.68 21.85
C ASP A 664 -26.50 23.06 22.26
N SER A 665 -27.03 24.11 21.65
CA SER A 665 -26.68 25.50 21.98
C SER A 665 -27.62 26.14 23.00
N THR A 666 -28.54 25.35 23.58
CA THR A 666 -29.52 25.82 24.57
C THR A 666 -29.20 25.36 25.99
N VAL A 667 -28.38 24.33 26.10
CA VAL A 667 -27.87 23.76 27.34
C VAL A 667 -26.36 23.72 27.23
N SER A 668 -25.67 24.35 28.17
CA SER A 668 -24.22 24.25 28.32
C SER A 668 -23.84 24.44 29.79
N HIS A 669 -22.64 23.98 30.14
CA HIS A 669 -21.96 24.25 31.40
C HIS A 669 -21.06 25.47 31.23
N GLY A 670 -20.13 25.39 30.28
CA GLY A 670 -19.26 26.45 29.80
C GLY A 670 -19.72 27.00 28.46
N GLY A 671 -19.04 28.03 27.95
CA GLY A 671 -19.24 28.50 26.57
C GLY A 671 -20.70 28.71 26.13
N ALA A 672 -21.02 28.29 24.90
CA ALA A 672 -22.32 28.45 24.26
C ALA A 672 -22.93 27.14 23.72
N SER A 673 -22.25 25.99 23.85
CA SER A 673 -22.79 24.69 23.43
C SER A 673 -22.41 23.53 24.37
N SER A 674 -23.00 22.36 24.16
CA SER A 674 -22.59 21.08 24.77
C SER A 674 -22.96 19.91 23.85
N GLY A 675 -22.34 18.75 24.04
CA GLY A 675 -22.68 17.52 23.31
C GLY A 675 -23.86 16.82 23.95
N LYS A 676 -24.89 16.49 23.18
CA LYS A 676 -26.16 15.90 23.65
C LYS A 676 -26.39 14.50 23.09
N ILE A 677 -26.88 13.60 23.94
CA ILE A 677 -27.39 12.28 23.56
C ILE A 677 -28.84 12.12 24.03
N ILE A 678 -29.74 11.65 23.16
CA ILE A 678 -31.14 11.35 23.48
C ILE A 678 -31.44 9.88 23.19
N LEU A 679 -31.73 9.07 24.21
CA LEU A 679 -32.03 7.64 24.05
C LEU A 679 -33.47 7.31 24.49
N SER A 680 -34.28 6.77 23.58
CA SER A 680 -35.69 6.45 23.82
C SER A 680 -35.93 5.07 24.46
N SER A 681 -34.91 4.23 24.50
CA SER A 681 -34.92 2.91 25.14
C SER A 681 -33.51 2.60 25.68
N SER A 682 -33.36 1.55 26.47
CA SER A 682 -32.06 1.20 27.09
C SER A 682 -31.05 0.74 26.03
N THR A 683 -30.33 1.69 25.46
CA THR A 683 -29.25 1.48 24.49
C THR A 683 -27.99 2.20 24.96
N THR A 684 -26.95 2.26 24.12
CA THR A 684 -25.70 2.95 24.45
C THR A 684 -25.33 3.96 23.36
N GLY A 685 -25.08 5.20 23.75
CA GLY A 685 -24.54 6.25 22.88
C GLY A 685 -23.14 6.69 23.31
N TYR A 686 -22.32 7.13 22.34
CA TYR A 686 -20.95 7.61 22.56
C TYR A 686 -20.64 8.89 21.78
N PHE A 687 -19.75 9.71 22.31
CA PHE A 687 -18.85 10.57 21.54
C PHE A 687 -17.41 10.10 21.73
N TYR A 688 -16.67 9.87 20.64
CA TYR A 688 -15.24 9.62 20.69
C TYR A 688 -14.48 10.90 20.34
N SER A 689 -13.52 11.31 21.17
CA SER A 689 -12.60 12.41 20.84
C SER A 689 -11.81 12.09 19.55
N GLU A 690 -11.10 13.07 19.01
CA GLU A 690 -9.96 12.80 18.12
C GLU A 690 -8.89 11.93 18.83
N THR A 691 -7.94 11.41 18.06
CA THR A 691 -6.83 10.63 18.64
C THR A 691 -5.86 11.58 19.32
N MET A 692 -5.85 11.55 20.65
CA MET A 692 -4.94 12.32 21.48
C MET A 692 -3.60 11.60 21.61
N SER A 693 -2.49 12.32 21.58
CA SER A 693 -1.16 11.71 21.67
C SER A 693 -0.85 11.28 23.11
N VAL A 694 -0.24 10.10 23.26
CA VAL A 694 0.22 9.56 24.55
C VAL A 694 1.49 8.73 24.36
N ALA A 695 2.45 8.83 25.29
CA ALA A 695 3.60 7.94 25.31
C ALA A 695 3.25 6.57 25.89
N ALA A 696 3.89 5.51 25.41
CA ALA A 696 3.78 4.19 26.03
C ALA A 696 4.19 4.24 27.51
N GLY A 697 3.36 3.69 28.40
CA GLY A 697 3.54 3.80 29.85
C GLY A 697 3.28 5.19 30.44
N GLY A 698 2.86 6.17 29.64
CA GLY A 698 2.49 7.51 30.09
C GLY A 698 1.17 7.54 30.85
N SER A 699 1.01 8.53 31.72
CA SER A 699 -0.25 8.81 32.42
C SER A 699 -1.16 9.68 31.56
N VAL A 700 -2.45 9.39 31.60
CA VAL A 700 -3.53 10.18 30.98
C VAL A 700 -4.47 10.64 32.08
N HIS A 701 -4.78 11.93 32.07
CA HIS A 701 -5.87 12.52 32.84
C HIS A 701 -6.87 13.15 31.87
N ALA A 702 -8.15 12.84 32.04
CA ALA A 702 -9.22 13.46 31.27
C ALA A 702 -10.41 13.77 32.18
N SER A 703 -11.04 14.93 32.01
CA SER A 703 -12.28 15.28 32.70
C SER A 703 -13.37 15.73 31.74
N VAL A 704 -14.62 15.71 32.20
CA VAL A 704 -15.79 16.20 31.46
C VAL A 704 -16.91 16.51 32.44
N PHE A 705 -17.70 17.55 32.17
CA PHE A 705 -18.95 17.81 32.88
C PHE A 705 -20.10 17.05 32.24
N VAL A 706 -20.90 16.35 33.05
CA VAL A 706 -22.09 15.62 32.61
C VAL A 706 -23.36 16.16 33.25
N ARG A 707 -24.46 16.15 32.50
CA ARG A 707 -25.80 16.54 32.95
C ARG A 707 -26.85 15.57 32.41
N ALA A 708 -27.94 15.36 33.14
CA ALA A 708 -29.03 14.49 32.71
C ALA A 708 -30.41 15.08 33.03
N GLU A 709 -31.39 14.77 32.19
CA GLU A 709 -32.81 15.05 32.39
C GLU A 709 -33.62 13.79 32.07
N ASP A 710 -34.50 13.38 33.01
CA ASP A 710 -35.32 12.17 32.93
C ASP A 710 -34.53 10.92 32.49
N ALA A 711 -33.31 10.77 33.01
CA ALA A 711 -32.39 9.73 32.58
C ALA A 711 -32.30 8.58 33.57
N ASN A 712 -32.24 7.35 33.06
CA ASN A 712 -31.98 6.17 33.87
C ASN A 712 -30.91 5.33 33.19
N GLY A 713 -29.73 5.22 33.80
CA GLY A 713 -28.58 4.64 33.15
C GLY A 713 -27.26 4.92 33.85
N THR A 714 -26.18 4.90 33.08
CA THR A 714 -24.81 5.09 33.56
C THR A 714 -24.00 5.89 32.54
N PHE A 715 -23.41 6.99 33.00
CA PHE A 715 -22.33 7.68 32.30
C PHE A 715 -21.04 6.88 32.43
N SER A 716 -20.22 6.86 31.38
CA SER A 716 -18.89 6.28 31.38
C SER A 716 -17.91 7.19 30.62
N VAL A 717 -16.73 7.42 31.20
CA VAL A 717 -15.58 8.04 30.52
C VAL A 717 -14.49 6.98 30.41
N GLN A 718 -14.06 6.64 29.20
CA GLN A 718 -13.18 5.49 28.97
C GLN A 718 -12.05 5.80 27.97
N PRO A 719 -10.81 5.36 28.25
CA PRO A 719 -9.72 5.46 27.29
C PRO A 719 -9.74 4.28 26.32
N TYR A 720 -9.55 4.57 25.03
CA TYR A 720 -9.34 3.60 23.97
C TYR A 720 -7.96 3.80 23.37
N TRP A 721 -7.04 2.90 23.70
CA TRP A 721 -5.65 2.99 23.24
C TRP A 721 -5.52 2.69 21.74
N THR A 722 -4.62 3.42 21.09
CA THR A 722 -4.37 3.31 19.65
C THR A 722 -2.87 3.22 19.34
N LYS A 723 -2.58 2.62 18.19
CA LYS A 723 -1.25 2.61 17.57
C LYS A 723 -1.39 2.96 16.10
N GLY A 724 -0.77 4.06 15.65
CA GLY A 724 -0.92 4.56 14.29
C GLY A 724 -2.39 4.81 13.93
N GLY A 725 -3.16 5.35 14.89
CA GLY A 725 -4.60 5.61 14.73
C GLY A 725 -5.53 4.39 14.81
N ALA A 726 -5.01 3.15 14.77
CA ALA A 726 -5.82 1.95 14.91
C ALA A 726 -5.95 1.54 16.40
N TYR A 727 -7.13 1.09 16.83
CA TYR A 727 -7.30 0.49 18.15
C TYR A 727 -6.43 -0.77 18.28
N ILE A 728 -5.79 -0.95 19.43
CA ILE A 728 -5.07 -2.18 19.75
C ILE A 728 -6.01 -3.25 20.31
N GLU A 729 -5.64 -4.52 20.22
CA GLU A 729 -6.45 -5.60 20.80
C GLU A 729 -6.57 -5.42 22.32
N ASN A 730 -7.82 -5.43 22.82
CA ASN A 730 -8.18 -5.11 24.20
C ASN A 730 -7.85 -3.66 24.62
N PRO A 731 -8.37 -2.63 23.89
CA PRO A 731 -7.93 -1.24 24.01
C PRO A 731 -8.36 -0.52 25.30
N GLY A 732 -9.01 -1.21 26.24
CA GLY A 732 -9.69 -0.58 27.38
C GLY A 732 -8.86 -0.55 28.66
N GLY A 733 -8.73 0.65 29.23
CA GLY A 733 -8.50 0.84 30.66
C GLY A 733 -9.81 0.74 31.45
N GLU A 734 -9.71 0.73 32.78
CA GLU A 734 -10.88 0.78 33.67
C GLU A 734 -11.66 2.09 33.41
N PRO A 735 -12.94 2.03 33.02
CA PRO A 735 -13.75 3.22 32.79
C PRO A 735 -14.07 3.93 34.12
N LYS A 736 -14.30 5.24 34.04
CA LYS A 736 -14.94 5.98 35.12
C LYS A 736 -16.45 5.99 34.92
N GLU A 737 -17.19 5.40 35.84
CA GLU A 737 -18.66 5.31 35.75
C GLU A 737 -19.40 6.19 36.78
N LEU A 738 -20.57 6.69 36.38
CA LEU A 738 -21.52 7.39 37.24
C LEU A 738 -22.95 6.97 36.91
N ALA A 739 -23.61 6.26 37.83
CA ALA A 739 -25.01 5.87 37.69
C ALA A 739 -25.96 7.07 37.91
N VAL A 740 -27.02 7.15 37.13
CA VAL A 740 -28.04 8.21 37.21
C VAL A 740 -29.45 7.62 37.14
N SER A 741 -30.36 8.19 37.93
CA SER A 741 -31.78 7.84 37.96
C SER A 741 -32.60 9.11 38.23
N GLY A 742 -33.10 9.75 37.17
CA GLY A 742 -33.76 11.06 37.16
C GLY A 742 -32.86 12.15 36.61
N ASP A 743 -33.04 13.37 37.12
CA ASP A 743 -32.24 14.52 36.72
C ASP A 743 -30.89 14.55 37.45
N LEU A 744 -29.86 15.01 36.76
CA LEU A 744 -28.52 15.25 37.29
C LEU A 744 -28.08 16.64 36.82
N ASP A 745 -27.79 17.54 37.75
CA ASP A 745 -27.16 18.83 37.40
C ASP A 745 -25.68 18.63 37.05
N TRP A 746 -25.08 19.60 36.37
CA TRP A 746 -23.70 19.51 35.88
C TRP A 746 -22.74 18.98 36.96
N THR A 747 -22.15 17.83 36.68
CA THR A 747 -21.26 17.10 37.59
C THR A 747 -20.01 16.70 36.83
N GLU A 748 -18.84 17.00 37.37
CA GLU A 748 -17.57 16.62 36.75
C GLU A 748 -17.27 15.13 36.95
N MET A 749 -16.83 14.47 35.89
CA MET A 749 -16.28 13.12 35.91
C MET A 749 -14.81 13.16 35.48
N GLU A 750 -13.95 12.49 36.24
CA GLU A 750 -12.51 12.43 36.00
C GLU A 750 -12.05 10.99 35.75
N LEU A 751 -11.20 10.81 34.75
CA LEU A 751 -10.55 9.56 34.37
C LEU A 751 -9.03 9.72 34.52
N ASP A 752 -8.43 8.90 35.36
CA ASP A 752 -6.99 8.66 35.41
C ASP A 752 -6.68 7.29 34.82
N ALA A 753 -5.81 7.25 33.81
CA ALA A 753 -5.44 6.02 33.13
C ALA A 753 -3.93 5.95 32.85
N MET A 754 -3.42 4.73 32.70
CA MET A 754 -2.03 4.48 32.30
C MET A 754 -2.01 3.80 30.94
N ALA A 755 -1.26 4.38 29.99
CA ALA A 755 -1.07 3.78 28.69
C ALA A 755 -0.31 2.45 28.83
N PRO A 756 -0.61 1.44 27.98
CA PRO A 756 0.17 0.22 27.88
C PRO A 756 1.68 0.51 27.75
N PRO A 757 2.54 -0.34 28.33
CA PRO A 757 3.98 -0.10 28.38
C PRO A 757 4.68 -0.18 27.02
N SER A 758 3.99 -0.66 25.98
CA SER A 758 4.49 -0.74 24.62
C SER A 758 3.33 -0.81 23.62
N GLY A 759 3.60 -0.44 22.37
CA GLY A 759 2.64 -0.63 21.29
C GLY A 759 1.46 0.34 21.32
N VAL A 760 1.66 1.54 21.86
CA VAL A 760 0.69 2.64 21.90
C VAL A 760 1.39 3.95 21.58
N ASP A 761 0.73 4.80 20.81
CA ASP A 761 1.15 6.18 20.50
C ASP A 761 0.01 7.20 20.60
N GLY A 762 -1.23 6.75 20.81
CA GLY A 762 -2.38 7.62 20.98
C GLY A 762 -3.51 6.99 21.80
N VAL A 763 -4.49 7.80 22.17
CA VAL A 763 -5.70 7.41 22.92
C VAL A 763 -6.91 8.21 22.42
N ARG A 764 -8.06 7.56 22.28
CA ARG A 764 -9.35 8.25 22.14
C ARG A 764 -10.09 8.20 23.45
N ILE A 765 -10.64 9.33 23.89
CA ILE A 765 -11.50 9.42 25.06
C ILE A 765 -12.94 9.24 24.60
N ALA A 766 -13.60 8.22 25.13
CA ALA A 766 -15.01 7.97 24.88
C ALA A 766 -15.85 8.57 25.99
N LEU A 767 -16.80 9.42 25.61
CA LEU A 767 -17.85 9.96 26.45
C LEU A 767 -19.12 9.15 26.18
N GLN A 768 -19.52 8.31 27.12
CA GLN A 768 -20.55 7.30 26.92
C GLN A 768 -21.73 7.48 27.88
N PHE A 769 -22.93 7.19 27.39
CA PHE A 769 -24.09 6.94 28.23
C PHE A 769 -24.81 5.66 27.81
N SER A 770 -25.05 4.77 28.79
CA SER A 770 -25.85 3.55 28.59
C SER A 770 -27.13 3.65 29.41
N GLY A 771 -28.29 3.65 28.76
CA GLY A 771 -29.57 3.83 29.42
C GLY A 771 -30.63 4.46 28.52
N SER A 772 -31.58 5.16 29.13
CA SER A 772 -32.61 5.96 28.45
C SER A 772 -32.67 7.36 29.04
N GLY A 773 -33.16 8.34 28.28
CA GLY A 773 -33.32 9.75 28.69
C GLY A 773 -32.48 10.70 27.85
N THR A 774 -32.35 11.95 28.30
CA THR A 774 -31.49 12.97 27.66
C THR A 774 -30.30 13.28 28.54
N VAL A 775 -29.11 13.28 27.95
CA VAL A 775 -27.86 13.59 28.65
C VAL A 775 -27.00 14.56 27.85
N TRP A 776 -26.15 15.31 28.55
CA TRP A 776 -25.19 16.24 27.97
C TRP A 776 -23.78 16.04 28.53
N PHE A 777 -22.78 16.37 27.71
CA PHE A 777 -21.36 16.38 28.00
C PHE A 777 -20.78 17.75 27.61
N ASP A 778 -19.96 18.34 28.46
CA ASP A 778 -19.37 19.65 28.19
C ASP A 778 -18.02 19.85 28.89
N ASP A 779 -17.27 20.88 28.48
CA ASP A 779 -15.97 21.30 29.04
C ASP A 779 -14.99 20.13 29.25
N ALA A 780 -14.81 19.29 28.23
CA ALA A 780 -13.89 18.16 28.31
C ALA A 780 -12.42 18.61 28.37
N THR A 781 -11.60 17.90 29.12
CA THR A 781 -10.15 18.17 29.22
C THR A 781 -9.33 16.92 28.94
N TYR A 782 -8.08 17.12 28.52
CA TYR A 782 -7.12 16.05 28.31
C TYR A 782 -5.72 16.54 28.65
N GLU A 783 -5.01 15.73 29.43
CA GLU A 783 -3.59 15.91 29.72
C GLU A 783 -2.89 14.55 29.69
N ALA A 784 -1.68 14.50 29.13
CA ALA A 784 -0.87 13.30 29.13
C ALA A 784 0.61 13.59 29.40
N SER A 785 1.29 12.67 30.08
CA SER A 785 2.71 12.76 30.35
C SER A 785 3.56 12.08 29.27
N GLY A 786 4.79 12.58 29.11
CA GLY A 786 5.79 11.99 28.21
C GLY A 786 5.50 12.21 26.72
N VAL A 787 4.51 13.02 26.36
CA VAL A 787 4.21 13.35 24.96
C VAL A 787 5.25 14.34 24.45
N GLU A 788 5.87 14.03 23.32
CA GLU A 788 6.77 14.97 22.64
C GLU A 788 6.00 16.21 22.17
N PRO A 789 6.58 17.41 22.32
CA PRO A 789 5.95 18.61 21.79
C PRO A 789 5.86 18.52 20.25
N PRO A 790 4.93 19.29 19.63
CA PRO A 790 4.89 19.42 18.18
C PRO A 790 6.25 19.83 17.62
N SER A 791 6.63 19.29 16.46
CA SER A 791 7.87 19.72 15.81
C SER A 791 7.79 21.21 15.45
N GLU A 792 8.89 21.94 15.66
CA GLU A 792 8.99 23.33 15.21
C GLU A 792 8.74 23.42 13.70
N PRO A 793 8.01 24.46 13.23
CA PRO A 793 7.76 24.68 11.81
C PRO A 793 9.07 24.87 11.04
N SER A 794 9.08 24.33 9.82
CA SER A 794 10.18 24.58 8.88
C SER A 794 10.11 26.01 8.31
N ARG A 795 11.18 26.46 7.67
CA ARG A 795 11.25 27.76 6.99
C ARG A 795 11.71 27.55 5.56
N ALA A 796 11.02 28.17 4.60
CA ALA A 796 11.41 28.07 3.21
C ALA A 796 11.62 29.44 2.55
N VAL A 797 12.55 29.51 1.61
CA VAL A 797 12.81 30.68 0.77
C VAL A 797 12.89 30.28 -0.71
N ALA A 798 12.45 31.18 -1.58
CA ALA A 798 12.51 30.97 -3.03
C ALA A 798 13.96 30.99 -3.53
N LEU A 799 14.23 30.15 -4.54
CA LEU A 799 15.51 30.05 -5.23
C LEU A 799 15.35 30.53 -6.67
N GLY A 800 16.08 31.58 -7.06
CA GLY A 800 16.06 32.18 -8.40
C GLY A 800 15.02 33.31 -8.57
N ASP A 801 15.22 34.14 -9.60
CA ASP A 801 14.26 35.16 -10.06
C ASP A 801 14.20 35.16 -11.62
N PRO A 802 13.15 34.59 -12.23
CA PRO A 802 11.99 33.98 -11.59
C PRO A 802 12.34 32.71 -10.78
N PRO A 803 11.54 32.33 -9.76
CA PRO A 803 11.82 31.14 -8.95
C PRO A 803 11.86 29.84 -9.75
N VAL A 804 12.85 29.00 -9.45
CA VAL A 804 13.12 27.69 -10.06
C VAL A 804 13.41 26.59 -9.02
N GLY A 805 13.27 26.92 -7.74
CA GLY A 805 13.49 26.00 -6.63
C GLY A 805 13.23 26.64 -5.26
N LEU A 806 13.63 25.94 -4.22
CA LEU A 806 13.44 26.33 -2.83
C LEU A 806 14.68 25.97 -1.99
N VAL A 807 14.87 26.70 -0.91
CA VAL A 807 15.68 26.25 0.24
C VAL A 807 14.76 26.09 1.43
N VAL A 808 14.87 24.97 2.14
CA VAL A 808 14.06 24.62 3.31
C VAL A 808 14.99 24.32 4.48
N ASP A 809 14.79 25.03 5.58
CA ASP A 809 15.48 24.82 6.85
C ASP A 809 14.50 24.27 7.89
N GLY A 810 14.91 23.22 8.60
CA GLY A 810 14.06 22.55 9.57
C GLY A 810 14.86 21.70 10.56
N SER A 811 14.16 20.86 11.33
CA SER A 811 14.79 19.98 12.33
C SER A 811 15.79 18.98 11.74
N PHE A 812 15.66 18.65 10.45
CA PHE A 812 16.57 17.78 9.70
C PHE A 812 17.81 18.50 9.15
N GLY A 813 17.91 19.82 9.34
CA GLY A 813 18.92 20.69 8.76
C GLY A 813 18.37 21.47 7.55
N THR A 814 19.26 21.81 6.60
CA THR A 814 18.93 22.63 5.44
C THR A 814 18.96 21.79 4.16
N GLU A 815 17.93 21.93 3.33
CA GLU A 815 17.85 21.33 1.99
C GLU A 815 17.62 22.40 0.94
N ALA A 816 18.48 22.47 -0.07
CA ALA A 816 18.30 23.33 -1.24
C ALA A 816 18.12 22.46 -2.49
N ALA A 817 17.14 22.76 -3.33
CA ALA A 817 16.91 22.07 -4.59
C ALA A 817 16.41 23.00 -5.69
N ALA A 818 16.93 22.81 -6.91
CA ALA A 818 16.60 23.64 -8.07
C ALA A 818 16.57 22.81 -9.37
N SER A 819 15.69 23.18 -10.31
CA SER A 819 15.57 22.55 -11.63
C SER A 819 15.49 23.62 -12.73
N PHE A 820 16.39 23.54 -13.71
CA PHE A 820 16.52 24.46 -14.84
C PHE A 820 16.28 23.72 -16.16
N LEU A 821 15.33 24.17 -16.97
CA LEU A 821 15.08 23.62 -18.31
C LEU A 821 15.71 24.41 -19.44
N GLY A 822 16.23 23.68 -20.43
CA GLY A 822 16.81 24.21 -21.69
C GLY A 822 18.29 23.86 -21.81
N THR A 823 18.81 23.77 -23.04
CA THR A 823 20.20 23.35 -23.29
C THR A 823 21.21 24.29 -22.62
N GLY A 824 21.77 23.80 -21.51
CA GLY A 824 23.01 24.28 -20.91
C GLY A 824 22.82 25.51 -20.03
N ILE A 825 22.85 25.30 -18.71
CA ILE A 825 23.46 26.32 -17.87
C ILE A 825 24.91 26.44 -18.37
N THR A 826 25.27 27.58 -18.95
CA THR A 826 26.66 27.84 -19.36
C THR A 826 27.40 28.50 -18.20
N GLY A 827 27.67 27.73 -17.14
CA GLY A 827 28.41 28.21 -15.97
C GLY A 827 27.80 27.75 -14.64
N MET A 828 28.42 28.16 -13.54
CA MET A 828 27.87 27.96 -12.21
C MET A 828 26.62 28.82 -12.02
N THR A 829 25.54 28.22 -11.54
CA THR A 829 24.38 28.93 -11.00
C THR A 829 24.47 28.87 -9.49
N THR A 830 24.76 30.00 -8.86
CA THR A 830 24.79 30.16 -7.41
C THR A 830 23.51 30.83 -6.95
N VAL A 831 22.98 30.36 -5.83
CA VAL A 831 21.77 30.88 -5.23
C VAL A 831 22.13 31.56 -3.93
N GLU A 832 21.74 32.82 -3.81
CA GLU A 832 21.92 33.63 -2.63
C GLU A 832 20.60 33.68 -1.85
N PRO A 833 20.51 33.15 -0.63
CA PRO A 833 19.29 33.22 0.16
C PRO A 833 18.96 34.66 0.59
N ALA A 834 17.68 35.01 0.58
CA ALA A 834 17.19 36.34 0.92
C ALA A 834 17.21 36.59 2.45
N SER A 835 18.35 37.00 2.98
CA SER A 835 18.59 37.60 4.31
C SER A 835 18.22 36.80 5.59
N ALA A 836 19.24 36.63 6.44
CA ALA A 836 19.20 36.51 7.91
C ALA A 836 18.53 35.28 8.57
N ALA A 837 18.62 34.09 7.98
CA ALA A 837 18.44 32.83 8.71
C ALA A 837 19.43 31.77 8.22
N GLY A 838 20.67 31.75 8.73
CA GLY A 838 21.58 30.59 8.77
C GLY A 838 21.92 29.76 7.50
N VAL A 839 21.36 30.07 6.33
CA VAL A 839 21.37 29.19 5.15
C VAL A 839 22.46 29.64 4.16
N ALA A 840 23.27 28.69 3.72
CA ALA A 840 24.41 28.85 2.81
C ALA A 840 23.98 29.23 1.38
N SER A 841 24.88 29.85 0.61
CA SER A 841 24.71 29.93 -0.85
C SER A 841 24.99 28.56 -1.46
N VAL A 842 24.17 28.10 -2.41
CA VAL A 842 24.36 26.79 -3.05
C VAL A 842 24.50 26.98 -4.55
N GLY A 843 25.52 26.36 -5.14
CA GLY A 843 25.77 26.45 -6.56
C GLY A 843 25.99 25.13 -7.27
N SER A 844 25.61 25.06 -8.54
CA SER A 844 26.00 23.95 -9.43
C SER A 844 26.03 24.41 -10.89
N ASP A 845 26.80 23.70 -11.72
CA ASP A 845 26.79 23.81 -13.18
C ASP A 845 25.81 22.82 -13.84
N GLY A 846 25.08 22.03 -13.05
CA GLY A 846 24.09 21.06 -13.52
C GLY A 846 22.70 21.66 -13.79
N ALA A 847 21.96 21.04 -14.71
CA ALA A 847 20.58 21.43 -15.06
C ALA A 847 19.57 21.17 -13.92
N MET A 848 19.93 20.34 -12.95
CA MET A 848 19.18 20.17 -11.70
C MET A 848 20.18 19.84 -10.61
N TYR A 849 19.98 20.34 -9.40
CA TYR A 849 20.80 19.98 -8.26
C TYR A 849 19.99 20.00 -6.97
N ALA A 850 20.49 19.26 -5.98
CA ALA A 850 20.08 19.39 -4.60
C ALA A 850 21.28 19.18 -3.65
N VAL A 851 21.23 19.81 -2.49
CA VAL A 851 22.21 19.59 -1.41
C VAL A 851 21.50 19.62 -0.06
N GLY A 852 21.91 18.71 0.80
CA GLY A 852 21.47 18.61 2.17
C GLY A 852 22.61 18.91 3.13
N LEU A 853 22.37 19.78 4.09
CA LEU A 853 23.23 20.02 5.24
C LEU A 853 22.53 19.51 6.50
N ASP A 854 23.26 18.87 7.41
CA ASP A 854 22.75 18.50 8.73
C ASP A 854 22.53 19.75 9.61
N PRO A 855 21.87 19.64 10.78
CA PRO A 855 21.64 20.79 11.66
C PRO A 855 22.91 21.51 12.17
N THR A 856 24.09 20.91 12.00
CA THR A 856 25.38 21.52 12.35
C THR A 856 26.03 22.24 11.16
N GLY A 857 25.41 22.18 9.98
CA GLY A 857 25.89 22.78 8.74
C GLY A 857 26.82 21.86 7.93
N ARG A 858 26.99 20.59 8.30
CA ARG A 858 27.85 19.65 7.55
C ARG A 858 27.09 19.04 6.38
N VAL A 859 27.78 18.77 5.28
CA VAL A 859 27.17 18.13 4.10
C VAL A 859 26.65 16.74 4.46
N LYS A 860 25.35 16.53 4.28
CA LYS A 860 24.64 15.27 4.52
C LYS A 860 24.43 14.48 3.23
N ARG A 861 24.17 15.15 2.12
CA ARG A 861 23.90 14.54 0.80
C ARG A 861 23.97 15.56 -0.34
N GLY A 862 24.07 15.09 -1.57
CA GLY A 862 23.93 15.94 -2.75
C GLY A 862 23.54 15.17 -4.01
N TRP A 863 22.87 15.89 -4.91
CA TRP A 863 22.42 15.45 -6.21
C TRP A 863 22.81 16.49 -7.26
N VAL A 864 23.32 16.05 -8.40
CA VAL A 864 23.52 16.91 -9.57
C VAL A 864 23.06 16.16 -10.80
N GLN A 865 22.48 16.87 -11.77
CA GLN A 865 22.09 16.36 -13.07
C GLN A 865 22.77 17.12 -14.20
N GLY A 866 23.58 16.42 -14.99
CA GLY A 866 24.28 16.98 -16.14
C GLY A 866 25.34 18.04 -15.81
N GLY A 867 25.89 18.02 -14.59
CA GLY A 867 26.90 18.96 -14.08
C GLY A 867 28.13 18.25 -13.52
N SER A 868 29.17 19.01 -13.22
CA SER A 868 30.44 18.54 -12.66
C SER A 868 30.76 19.09 -11.27
N VAL A 869 30.02 20.07 -10.76
CA VAL A 869 30.33 20.73 -9.48
C VAL A 869 29.06 20.96 -8.66
N LEU A 870 29.17 20.76 -7.35
CA LEU A 870 28.23 21.23 -6.33
C LEU A 870 29.02 22.06 -5.31
N GLU A 871 28.57 23.29 -5.08
CA GLU A 871 29.18 24.28 -4.18
C GLU A 871 28.23 24.65 -3.05
N VAL A 872 28.82 24.91 -1.87
CA VAL A 872 28.18 25.52 -0.71
C VAL A 872 29.06 26.68 -0.27
N ASP A 873 28.51 27.88 -0.12
CA ASP A 873 29.22 29.13 0.19
C ASP A 873 30.39 29.44 -0.76
N GLY A 874 30.26 29.04 -2.03
CA GLY A 874 31.31 29.17 -3.05
C GLY A 874 32.48 28.21 -2.89
N GLU A 875 32.41 27.26 -1.95
CA GLU A 875 33.36 26.17 -1.80
C GLU A 875 32.80 24.87 -2.41
N ALA A 876 33.60 24.20 -3.24
CA ALA A 876 33.19 22.95 -3.87
C ALA A 876 33.08 21.82 -2.83
N VAL A 877 31.85 21.39 -2.56
CA VAL A 877 31.56 20.26 -1.66
C VAL A 877 31.57 18.93 -2.40
N ALA A 878 31.33 18.94 -3.71
CA ALA A 878 31.53 17.77 -4.54
C ALA A 878 31.91 18.16 -5.98
N THR A 879 32.86 17.42 -6.57
CA THR A 879 33.29 17.60 -7.95
C THR A 879 33.39 16.27 -8.68
N ALA A 880 32.92 16.22 -9.92
CA ALA A 880 33.06 15.08 -10.82
C ALA A 880 34.13 15.38 -11.88
N SER A 881 34.87 14.36 -12.31
CA SER A 881 35.93 14.50 -13.33
C SER A 881 35.44 15.00 -14.70
N LYS A 882 34.12 14.94 -14.95
CA LYS A 882 33.42 15.45 -16.14
C LYS A 882 31.95 15.70 -15.77
N ALA A 883 31.23 16.46 -16.60
CA ALA A 883 29.80 16.69 -16.41
C ALA A 883 29.02 15.37 -16.52
N GLY A 884 28.07 15.17 -15.61
CA GLY A 884 27.23 13.99 -15.51
C GLY A 884 26.14 14.20 -14.46
N SER A 885 25.36 13.17 -14.17
CA SER A 885 24.48 13.15 -12.99
C SER A 885 25.08 12.22 -11.96
N TRP A 886 24.91 12.56 -10.69
CA TRP A 886 25.52 11.83 -9.59
C TRP A 886 24.77 12.12 -8.29
N ASP A 887 24.72 11.11 -7.43
CA ASP A 887 24.11 11.12 -6.10
C ASP A 887 25.14 10.70 -5.07
N PHE A 888 25.13 11.34 -3.91
CA PHE A 888 25.90 10.89 -2.76
C PHE A 888 25.19 11.23 -1.44
N ALA A 889 25.50 10.44 -0.42
CA ALA A 889 25.16 10.67 0.97
C ALA A 889 26.43 10.58 1.82
N VAL A 890 26.46 11.32 2.93
CA VAL A 890 27.56 11.33 3.90
C VAL A 890 27.01 10.86 5.24
N GLN A 891 27.65 9.85 5.82
CA GLN A 891 27.35 9.33 7.14
C GLN A 891 28.49 9.70 8.08
N TYR A 892 28.18 10.36 9.20
CA TYR A 892 29.15 10.70 10.23
C TYR A 892 29.00 9.72 11.40
N ASP A 893 30.11 9.20 11.93
CA ASP A 893 30.10 8.40 13.16
C ASP A 893 30.31 9.27 14.42
N ASP A 894 30.27 8.65 15.61
CA ASP A 894 30.43 9.33 16.90
C ASP A 894 31.82 9.96 17.11
N ASN A 895 32.81 9.61 16.28
CA ASN A 895 34.17 10.17 16.30
C ASN A 895 34.39 11.22 15.19
N ASP A 896 33.30 11.70 14.57
CA ASP A 896 33.33 12.59 13.40
C ASP A 896 34.03 11.99 12.16
N CYS A 897 34.15 10.65 12.05
CA CYS A 897 34.56 10.04 10.78
C CYS A 897 33.40 10.11 9.77
N ALA A 898 33.70 10.66 8.59
CA ALA A 898 32.76 10.73 7.47
C ALA A 898 32.94 9.55 6.48
N ARG A 899 31.87 8.81 6.24
CA ARG A 899 31.74 7.80 5.17
C ARG A 899 30.86 8.35 4.07
N VAL A 900 31.38 8.41 2.84
CA VAL A 900 30.58 8.78 1.67
C VAL A 900 30.06 7.52 0.98
N VAL A 901 28.76 7.51 0.71
CA VAL A 901 28.07 6.50 -0.08
C VAL A 901 27.62 7.16 -1.36
N THR A 902 28.00 6.59 -2.51
CA THR A 902 27.57 7.09 -3.82
C THR A 902 26.81 5.99 -4.53
N THR A 903 25.86 6.42 -5.35
CA THR A 903 25.12 5.52 -6.24
C THR A 903 25.39 5.97 -7.67
N GLU A 904 25.76 5.03 -8.53
CA GLU A 904 25.94 5.33 -9.95
C GLU A 904 24.61 5.81 -10.53
N VAL A 905 24.57 7.06 -11.00
CA VAL A 905 23.40 7.60 -11.68
C VAL A 905 23.56 7.28 -13.16
N GLU A 906 22.56 6.60 -13.73
CA GLU A 906 22.49 6.34 -15.16
C GLU A 906 22.50 7.69 -15.89
N THR A 907 23.62 8.00 -16.53
CA THR A 907 23.81 9.27 -17.24
C THR A 907 24.18 9.04 -18.68
N LEU A 908 23.76 10.01 -19.49
CA LEU A 908 23.81 10.03 -20.93
C LEU A 908 25.23 9.94 -21.54
N GLU A 909 26.30 9.78 -20.77
CA GLU A 909 27.64 9.41 -21.26
C GLU A 909 28.40 8.48 -20.28
N ALA A 910 28.91 7.35 -20.81
CA ALA A 910 29.43 6.20 -20.06
C ALA A 910 30.62 6.48 -19.10
N SER A 911 30.69 5.66 -18.04
CA SER A 911 31.80 5.40 -17.11
C SER A 911 33.18 5.22 -17.81
N PRO A 912 34.32 5.52 -17.13
CA PRO A 912 34.46 5.94 -15.74
C PRO A 912 34.38 7.46 -15.53
N TYR A 913 33.79 7.86 -14.40
CA TYR A 913 33.89 9.20 -13.83
C TYR A 913 34.36 9.06 -12.37
N VAL A 914 35.17 10.02 -11.90
CA VAL A 914 35.65 10.07 -10.52
C VAL A 914 34.85 11.15 -9.80
N LEU A 915 34.16 10.78 -8.72
CA LEU A 915 33.47 11.72 -7.84
C LEU A 915 34.34 12.00 -6.62
N LYS A 916 34.68 13.26 -6.42
CA LYS A 916 35.35 13.78 -5.23
C LYS A 916 34.32 14.55 -4.43
N ALA A 917 33.64 13.87 -3.52
CA ALA A 917 32.93 14.54 -2.44
C ALA A 917 33.98 14.99 -1.42
N SER A 918 34.07 16.30 -1.20
CA SER A 918 34.81 16.86 -0.08
C SER A 918 33.97 16.60 1.18
N PRO A 919 34.44 15.87 2.19
CA PRO A 919 34.33 16.45 3.50
C PRO A 919 35.42 17.51 3.61
N LEU A 920 35.00 18.62 4.20
CA LEU A 920 35.67 19.13 5.37
C LEU A 920 36.18 17.96 6.24
N GLU A 921 37.41 17.49 5.94
CA GLU A 921 38.29 16.62 6.74
C GLU A 921 37.76 15.20 7.12
N VAL A 922 38.35 14.13 6.57
CA VAL A 922 38.25 12.79 7.18
C VAL A 922 39.34 12.65 8.22
N TRP A 923 38.98 12.24 9.44
CA TRP A 923 39.92 12.03 10.53
C TRP A 923 40.04 10.54 10.86
N LEU A 924 41.28 10.01 10.87
CA LEU A 924 41.61 8.65 11.31
C LEU A 924 42.53 8.72 12.52
N GLY A 925 42.07 8.22 13.68
CA GLY A 925 42.88 8.20 14.89
C GLY A 925 43.37 9.60 15.35
N GLY A 926 42.64 10.66 15.00
CA GLY A 926 43.04 12.04 15.29
C GLY A 926 43.97 12.69 14.26
N GLU A 927 44.22 12.05 13.11
CA GLU A 927 44.97 12.63 11.98
C GLU A 927 44.10 12.80 10.73
N ARG A 928 44.33 13.87 9.97
CA ARG A 928 43.54 14.25 8.77
C ARG A 928 43.97 13.47 7.53
N VAL A 929 43.03 12.84 6.81
CA VAL A 929 43.28 11.95 5.65
C VAL A 929 42.44 12.32 4.42
N PRO A 930 43.01 12.37 3.20
CA PRO A 930 42.25 12.53 1.95
C PRO A 930 41.64 11.21 1.45
N PHE A 931 40.45 11.21 0.81
CA PHE A 931 39.96 10.06 0.03
C PHE A 931 39.42 10.47 -1.35
N GLU A 932 39.44 9.52 -2.29
CA GLU A 932 38.91 9.63 -3.65
C GLU A 932 38.06 8.39 -3.94
N GLN A 933 36.86 8.55 -4.50
CA GLN A 933 36.00 7.41 -4.87
C GLN A 933 36.02 7.19 -6.39
N ASP A 934 36.46 6.02 -6.81
CA ASP A 934 36.54 5.55 -8.21
C ASP A 934 35.54 4.39 -8.39
N GLY A 935 34.28 4.74 -8.67
CA GLY A 935 33.18 3.75 -8.72
C GLY A 935 32.94 3.06 -7.37
N ALA A 936 32.87 1.73 -7.35
CA ALA A 936 32.66 0.92 -6.14
C ALA A 936 33.89 0.85 -5.21
N PHE A 937 35.03 1.46 -5.56
CA PHE A 937 36.27 1.37 -4.81
C PHE A 937 36.69 2.73 -4.25
N VAL A 938 37.04 2.76 -2.96
CA VAL A 938 37.71 3.89 -2.29
C VAL A 938 39.21 3.77 -2.52
N ARG A 939 39.86 4.80 -3.06
CA ARG A 939 41.33 4.89 -3.15
C ARG A 939 41.85 5.97 -2.22
N TYR A 940 42.84 5.59 -1.42
CA TYR A 940 43.68 6.52 -0.65
C TYR A 940 44.95 6.83 -1.46
N PRO A 941 45.46 8.07 -1.46
CA PRO A 941 46.72 8.40 -2.14
C PRO A 941 47.87 7.53 -1.62
N ALA A 942 48.70 7.00 -2.52
CA ALA A 942 49.77 6.06 -2.17
C ALA A 942 50.92 6.77 -1.41
N GLY A 943 51.26 6.30 -0.19
CA GLY A 943 52.52 6.67 0.48
C GLY A 943 52.51 6.76 2.01
N GLU A 944 51.37 6.66 2.69
CA GLU A 944 51.29 6.78 4.16
C GLU A 944 50.71 5.51 4.79
N ASP A 945 51.30 5.09 5.91
CA ASP A 945 50.81 3.99 6.75
C ASP A 945 49.61 4.51 7.55
N ILE A 946 48.43 4.38 6.95
CA ILE A 946 47.14 4.70 7.55
C ILE A 946 46.74 3.51 8.42
N GLY A 947 46.70 3.72 9.74
CA GLY A 947 46.24 2.74 10.72
C GLY A 947 44.84 2.18 10.43
N PRO A 948 44.26 1.33 11.30
CA PRO A 948 42.97 0.71 11.01
C PRO A 948 41.93 1.79 10.71
N GLY A 949 41.39 1.77 9.47
CA GLY A 949 40.39 2.72 9.01
C GLY A 949 39.13 2.73 9.87
N CYS A 950 38.17 3.60 9.56
CA CYS A 950 36.91 3.67 10.33
C CYS A 950 36.34 2.26 10.47
N PRO A 951 36.03 1.80 11.70
CA PRO A 951 35.60 0.44 11.94
C PRO A 951 34.40 0.15 11.03
N ILE A 952 34.49 -0.89 10.21
CA ILE A 952 33.34 -1.38 9.47
C ILE A 952 32.31 -1.76 10.53
N PRO A 953 31.13 -1.13 10.58
CA PRO A 953 30.06 -1.63 11.43
C PRO A 953 29.85 -3.08 11.00
N SER A 954 30.02 -4.04 11.92
CA SER A 954 29.57 -5.40 11.64
C SER A 954 28.11 -5.29 11.22
N ASP A 955 27.76 -5.74 10.01
CA ASP A 955 26.39 -5.74 9.52
C ASP A 955 25.48 -6.29 10.61
N GLY A 956 24.82 -5.36 11.31
CA GLY A 956 23.96 -5.65 12.43
C GLY A 956 22.70 -6.23 11.86
N GLY A 957 22.68 -7.53 11.63
CA GLY A 957 21.44 -8.29 11.64
C GLY A 957 20.72 -7.94 12.94
N GLY A 958 19.62 -7.19 12.81
CA GLY A 958 18.83 -6.69 13.92
C GLY A 958 18.28 -7.84 14.76
N GLY A 959 19.04 -8.23 15.78
CA GLY A 959 18.59 -9.02 16.91
C GLY A 959 17.95 -8.09 17.93
N ALA A 960 16.68 -8.35 18.25
CA ALA A 960 15.92 -7.66 19.27
C ALA A 960 16.58 -7.72 20.67
N GLY A 961 16.53 -6.60 21.40
CA GLY A 961 16.82 -6.46 22.83
C GLY A 961 17.31 -5.03 23.11
N GLY A 962 16.63 -4.15 23.84
CA GLY A 962 15.87 -4.35 25.06
C GLY A 962 16.74 -4.01 26.28
N GLY A 963 16.89 -2.72 26.61
CA GLY A 963 17.60 -2.30 27.83
C GLY A 963 17.70 -0.78 27.99
N ALA A 964 16.89 -0.22 28.89
CA ALA A 964 16.90 1.20 29.29
C ALA A 964 18.21 1.61 30.01
N PRO A 965 18.61 2.90 29.99
CA PRO A 965 19.79 3.37 30.69
C PRO A 965 19.45 3.58 32.17
N ASN A 966 20.15 2.89 33.06
CA ASN A 966 20.10 3.19 34.48
C ASN A 966 21.28 4.05 34.91
N SER A 967 20.96 5.06 35.70
CA SER A 967 21.86 6.03 36.31
C SER A 967 22.63 5.43 37.49
N GLY A 968 23.84 5.94 37.76
CA GLY A 968 24.54 5.69 39.03
C GLY A 968 26.06 5.85 38.92
N GLY A 969 26.58 6.95 39.45
CA GLY A 969 28.01 7.23 39.53
C GLY A 969 28.76 6.43 40.60
N GLY A 970 30.09 6.45 40.51
CA GLY A 970 31.00 5.95 41.54
C GLY A 970 32.46 5.97 41.07
N ALA A 971 33.26 6.87 41.65
CA ALA A 971 34.68 7.06 41.40
C ALA A 971 35.58 6.00 42.09
N ALA A 972 36.75 5.71 41.50
CA ALA A 972 38.05 5.35 42.12
C ALA A 972 38.94 4.70 41.03
N THR A 973 39.95 5.38 40.47
CA THR A 973 41.38 5.46 40.87
C THR A 973 42.16 4.14 40.88
N ASP A 974 43.18 4.14 40.00
CA ASP A 974 44.56 3.67 40.16
C ASP A 974 44.95 2.18 40.22
N ASP A 975 46.05 1.96 39.50
CA ASP A 975 47.14 0.99 39.65
C ASP A 975 46.77 -0.51 39.55
N GLY A 976 47.42 -1.33 38.74
CA GLY A 976 48.81 -1.32 38.28
C GLY A 976 49.38 -2.72 38.50
N GLY A 977 50.25 -3.17 37.59
CA GLY A 977 51.27 -4.18 37.92
C GLY A 977 50.92 -5.65 37.70
N ASP A 978 51.44 -6.14 36.58
CA ASP A 978 52.44 -7.21 36.53
C ASP A 978 52.13 -8.68 36.84
N SER A 979 52.76 -9.49 35.98
CA SER A 979 53.38 -10.81 36.22
C SER A 979 52.44 -12.00 36.30
N GLU A 980 52.75 -13.19 35.80
CA GLU A 980 53.89 -13.79 35.10
C GLU A 980 53.46 -15.25 34.87
N THR A 981 53.85 -15.86 33.74
CA THR A 981 54.28 -17.29 33.58
C THR A 981 53.31 -18.42 34.01
N ASP A 982 53.31 -19.65 33.50
CA ASP A 982 54.05 -20.42 32.50
C ASP A 982 53.23 -21.70 32.26
N ASP A 983 53.64 -22.49 31.26
CA ASP A 983 53.38 -23.92 31.06
C ASP A 983 51.93 -24.36 30.72
N GLY A 984 51.63 -25.10 29.66
CA GLY A 984 52.45 -25.95 28.79
C GLY A 984 51.59 -27.14 28.30
N ALA A 985 52.05 -27.80 27.23
CA ALA A 985 51.50 -28.99 26.54
C ALA A 985 50.49 -28.69 25.41
N SER A 986 50.93 -28.59 24.13
CA SER A 986 51.23 -29.68 23.16
C SER A 986 49.94 -30.34 22.63
N GLU A 987 49.68 -30.51 21.32
CA GLU A 987 50.56 -30.85 20.20
C GLU A 987 50.03 -30.28 18.86
N GLU A 988 50.98 -29.83 18.04
CA GLU A 988 51.18 -30.04 16.57
C GLU A 988 49.95 -30.20 15.66
N GLY A 989 49.75 -29.40 14.60
CA GLY A 989 50.70 -29.04 13.53
C GLY A 989 50.34 -29.87 12.28
N CYS A 990 50.35 -29.43 11.02
CA CYS A 990 51.00 -28.34 10.30
C CYS A 990 50.29 -28.22 8.93
N SER A 991 49.99 -27.03 8.40
CA SER A 991 50.80 -26.22 7.46
C SER A 991 50.87 -26.79 6.03
N CYS A 992 50.28 -26.12 5.03
CA CYS A 992 50.77 -24.98 4.23
C CYS A 992 51.79 -25.34 3.14
N GLN A 993 51.55 -24.75 1.95
CA GLN A 993 52.46 -24.25 0.89
C GLN A 993 51.99 -24.71 -0.51
N ALA A 994 51.56 -23.84 -1.43
CA ALA A 994 52.16 -22.65 -2.05
C ALA A 994 53.02 -22.94 -3.30
N VAL A 995 52.92 -22.00 -4.26
CA VAL A 995 53.79 -21.75 -5.44
C VAL A 995 53.57 -22.72 -6.62
N GLY A 996 53.41 -22.31 -7.89
CA GLY A 996 53.69 -21.06 -8.61
C GLY A 996 54.53 -21.37 -9.86
N ASN A 997 54.33 -20.57 -10.93
CA ASN A 997 55.08 -20.51 -12.21
C ASN A 997 54.87 -21.66 -13.22
N GLY A 998 54.83 -21.45 -14.54
CA GLY A 998 55.02 -20.26 -15.36
C GLY A 998 55.27 -20.64 -16.84
N ASN A 999 55.23 -19.63 -17.71
CA ASN A 999 55.76 -19.54 -19.09
C ASN A 999 55.11 -20.33 -20.25
N GLY A 1000 54.90 -19.62 -21.36
CA GLY A 1000 54.96 -20.21 -22.71
C GLY A 1000 54.14 -19.51 -23.79
N SER A 1001 54.80 -18.64 -24.55
CA SER A 1001 54.29 -17.79 -25.64
C SER A 1001 54.13 -18.47 -27.02
N THR A 1002 53.39 -17.80 -27.93
CA THR A 1002 53.40 -17.87 -29.43
C THR A 1002 52.89 -19.16 -30.10
N GLY A 1003 52.19 -19.20 -31.23
CA GLY A 1003 51.71 -18.22 -32.22
C GLY A 1003 51.17 -18.96 -33.48
N ALA A 1004 50.17 -18.33 -34.14
CA ALA A 1004 49.86 -18.31 -35.58
C ALA A 1004 49.62 -19.60 -36.43
N ALA A 1005 48.43 -19.66 -37.06
CA ALA A 1005 48.18 -19.59 -38.53
C ALA A 1005 47.38 -20.72 -39.23
N ALA A 1006 46.55 -20.26 -40.21
CA ALA A 1006 45.98 -20.91 -41.40
C ALA A 1006 44.58 -21.58 -41.24
N LEU A 1007 43.57 -21.46 -42.12
CA LEU A 1007 43.41 -20.84 -43.45
C LEU A 1007 41.89 -20.78 -43.85
N ALA A 1008 41.44 -19.66 -44.42
CA ALA A 1008 40.43 -19.39 -45.48
C ALA A 1008 39.09 -20.19 -45.64
N VAL A 1009 37.96 -19.49 -45.87
CA VAL A 1009 37.28 -19.22 -47.19
C VAL A 1009 35.94 -18.45 -47.05
N LEU A 1010 35.69 -17.56 -48.03
CA LEU A 1010 34.56 -16.64 -48.37
C LEU A 1010 33.09 -17.13 -48.14
N VAL A 1011 32.14 -16.32 -47.63
CA VAL A 1011 31.28 -15.24 -48.22
C VAL A 1011 30.16 -15.67 -49.18
N ALA A 1012 28.89 -15.40 -48.80
CA ALA A 1012 27.82 -14.96 -49.71
C ALA A 1012 26.62 -14.27 -48.98
N LEU A 1013 26.46 -12.95 -49.25
CA LEU A 1013 25.23 -12.17 -49.53
C LEU A 1013 23.97 -12.35 -48.64
N LEU A 1014 23.42 -11.28 -48.06
CA LEU A 1014 22.52 -10.36 -48.78
C LEU A 1014 22.36 -8.99 -48.06
N HIS A 1015 22.36 -7.91 -48.85
CA HIS A 1015 21.92 -6.58 -48.46
C HIS A 1015 21.17 -5.94 -49.65
N ARG A 1016 20.10 -5.19 -49.33
CA ARG A 1016 19.38 -4.17 -50.16
C ARG A 1016 18.37 -4.73 -51.20
N ARG A 1017 17.17 -4.16 -51.43
CA ARG A 1017 16.68 -2.76 -51.32
C ARG A 1017 15.15 -2.68 -51.57
N ARG A 1018 14.45 -1.74 -50.89
CA ARG A 1018 13.39 -0.77 -51.35
C ARG A 1018 12.36 -1.22 -52.41
N ARG A 1019 11.03 -0.95 -52.35
CA ARG A 1019 10.32 0.36 -52.22
C ARG A 1019 8.78 0.16 -52.36
N ARG A 1020 7.98 0.99 -51.65
CA ARG A 1020 6.66 1.65 -51.95
C ARG A 1020 5.58 0.86 -52.74
N ALA A 1021 4.29 0.84 -52.36
CA ALA A 1021 3.34 1.97 -52.44
C ALA A 1021 1.95 1.53 -51.91
N ALA A 1022 1.17 2.49 -51.41
CA ALA A 1022 -0.26 2.41 -51.08
C ALA A 1022 -1.14 2.21 -52.34
N PRO A 1023 -2.47 2.04 -52.27
CA PRO A 1023 -3.44 2.81 -51.45
C PRO A 1023 -3.89 2.12 -50.17
#